data_AF-A0A7X9DMX8-F1
#
_entry.id   AF-A0A7X9DMX8-F1
#
_cell.length_a   1.000
_cell.length_b   1.000
_cell.length_c   1.000
_cell.angle_alpha   90.00
_cell.angle_beta   90.00
_cell.angle_gamma   90.00
#
_symmetry.space_group_name_H-M   'P 1'
#
loop_
_entity.id
_entity.type
_entity.pdbx_description
1 polymer ?
#
loop_
_entity_poly.entity_id
_entity_poly.type
_entity_poly.pdbx_seq_one_letter_code
_entity_poly.pdbx_strand_id
1 'polypeptide(L)'
;MKWLTERGAVLVAPLVAILVIIGGIIVFQTGRPENSSTLWDGIPEDAAIIVSVRDLSAFRQEVAIYESEGNLPEFPFIQKGLLPLLQYVDSVLSPLFPKDQVLISFHMEGKENIGILMHLLPKDGTWQKKFRSFLNRSFQESNVGTRRVGFVKIYDISVPWKSTSFTVIPVRGHLFISNSPALAESALLCLQKRKNLPKNQSLSKAMNAAGKSVNVSLFIHHPLIGKFSHLLFPSLDPENLALVQHLAEWSVVDVVMRNQTLFFSGILFSSDSLGLTGKYFVQQKPRDPFLLRYFPSGTRSFMTFSFDTISDFFRKDFLHSDNPKEREVFRNNLEALAKSYGRNLEQLFGEIAGHHAAMCVVCDSAAGFTENVFHFLEVKDQAVAERNLALLQRSKSGSTISPDRTIRTDDGSLFRIYRSGIPFLTRHIFGLPMIKSENSYFTVINNAVVWGNSPSALASLANEYVQQRTLFYQARFNSFYEQFDTAGVLFAWLRYPKTSSGVSADGRNGNIGIQLTSNGGNLYANAVVQIKPVSSYKPLDTIWKSSIDNALITKVFRVVNHITKREEFLVLCEDNTLALLNLSGKVLWKARLPETPVGKIQQIDFYRNNKLQYLIFSSTSMYLIDRNGKPVEKFPVRLPVAAQNEPVVFDYEKKRDYRIIYNGIDGKMICLDKYGKPVNGWISAIPPLRAIGPVQYFMSVNLDYLAVPTDKGWIFLNRRGGVRMQPQCSFFPSANPLFLWKRPTGDQFVGTDTAGNLYFIRPNGQCYREDTSAPGNTHRVFLFSDNTQSGSSEMFFIQNDSVLVQSVGSEKHLFFRTDGSVLSGILLYKNPAGEIFLGLWSDENDLLWVVNSEGKILKGFPVTCSAMPLLLPPVDDGQKFRLLAAQKNFLCNFIVQ
;
A
#
# COMPACT_ATOMS: atom_id res chain seq x y z
N MET A 1 11.25 33.62 88.51
CA MET A 1 10.54 32.51 87.83
C MET A 1 9.29 32.94 87.05
N LYS A 2 8.42 33.83 87.55
CA LYS A 2 7.26 34.35 86.78
C LYS A 2 7.61 35.21 85.54
N TRP A 3 8.80 35.80 85.49
CA TRP A 3 9.25 36.65 84.36
C TRP A 3 9.65 35.86 83.09
N LEU A 4 9.92 34.55 83.23
CA LEU A 4 10.38 33.69 82.12
C LEU A 4 9.23 32.92 81.42
N THR A 5 8.06 32.79 82.06
CA THR A 5 6.95 31.96 81.56
C THR A 5 5.99 32.72 80.63
N GLU A 6 5.82 34.03 80.79
CA GLU A 6 4.84 34.80 79.99
C GLU A 6 5.41 35.34 78.67
N ARG A 7 6.69 35.74 78.61
CA ARG A 7 7.33 36.18 77.35
C ARG A 7 7.89 35.02 76.51
N GLY A 8 8.22 33.89 77.14
CA GLY A 8 8.61 32.67 76.45
C GLY A 8 7.49 32.14 75.56
N ALA A 9 6.24 32.14 76.02
CA ALA A 9 5.08 31.71 75.22
C ALA A 9 4.80 32.65 74.03
N VAL A 10 5.04 33.96 74.18
CA VAL A 10 4.84 34.97 73.12
C VAL A 10 5.90 34.92 72.03
N LEU A 11 7.09 34.39 72.31
CA LEU A 11 8.14 34.13 71.30
C LEU A 11 8.09 32.70 70.74
N VAL A 12 7.72 31.72 71.56
CA VAL A 12 7.62 30.31 71.14
C VAL A 12 6.43 30.08 70.22
N ALA A 13 5.28 30.71 70.44
CA ALA A 13 4.12 30.57 69.55
C ALA A 13 4.38 31.04 68.10
N PRO A 14 4.95 32.25 67.84
CA PRO A 14 5.32 32.64 66.49
C PRO A 14 6.50 31.84 65.95
N LEU A 15 7.44 31.38 66.78
CA LEU A 15 8.54 30.52 66.31
C LEU A 15 8.05 29.12 65.90
N VAL A 16 7.10 28.54 66.63
CA VAL A 16 6.42 27.29 66.29
C VAL A 16 5.52 27.49 65.08
N ALA A 17 4.78 28.61 64.97
CA ALA A 17 4.02 28.93 63.77
C ALA A 17 4.94 29.11 62.55
N ILE A 18 6.08 29.77 62.70
CA ILE A 18 7.11 29.90 61.67
C ILE A 18 7.71 28.53 61.33
N LEU A 19 7.98 27.66 62.30
CA LEU A 19 8.48 26.29 62.05
C LEU A 19 7.43 25.37 61.42
N VAL A 20 6.14 25.55 61.72
CA VAL A 20 5.01 24.85 61.09
C VAL A 20 4.76 25.40 59.69
N ILE A 21 4.92 26.71 59.47
CA ILE A 21 4.85 27.34 58.16
C ILE A 21 6.06 26.92 57.33
N ILE A 22 7.28 26.97 57.86
CA ILE A 22 8.52 26.51 57.20
C ILE A 22 8.44 25.00 56.96
N GLY A 23 7.99 24.21 57.93
CA GLY A 23 7.76 22.77 57.80
C GLY A 23 6.69 22.46 56.76
N GLY A 24 5.60 23.22 56.74
CA GLY A 24 4.54 23.14 55.75
C GLY A 24 5.01 23.56 54.35
N ILE A 25 5.86 24.58 54.23
CA ILE A 25 6.51 25.02 52.99
C ILE A 25 7.50 23.99 52.50
N ILE A 26 8.32 23.40 53.38
CA ILE A 26 9.27 22.33 53.04
C ILE A 26 8.49 21.11 52.57
N VAL A 27 7.48 20.65 53.31
CA VAL A 27 6.61 19.53 52.89
C VAL A 27 5.85 19.86 51.59
N PHE A 28 5.44 21.11 51.36
CA PHE A 28 4.84 21.54 50.11
C PHE A 28 5.85 21.55 48.94
N GLN A 29 7.12 21.86 49.19
CA GLN A 29 8.16 21.94 48.15
C GLN A 29 8.85 20.59 47.86
N THR A 30 9.02 19.75 48.88
CA THR A 30 9.77 18.48 48.83
C THR A 30 8.91 17.23 49.04
N GLY A 31 7.61 17.42 49.33
CA GLY A 31 6.66 16.35 49.51
C GLY A 31 6.58 15.45 48.29
N ARG A 32 6.46 14.14 48.56
CA ARG A 32 6.09 13.17 47.55
C ARG A 32 4.75 13.59 46.92
N PRO A 33 4.51 13.25 45.64
CA PRO A 33 3.19 13.44 45.05
C PRO A 33 2.11 12.87 45.98
N GLU A 34 0.95 13.53 46.12
CA GLU A 34 -0.20 12.91 46.80
C GLU A 34 -0.46 11.54 46.14
N ASN A 35 -0.80 10.50 46.92
CA ASN A 35 -0.96 9.12 46.40
C ASN A 35 -1.98 8.99 45.24
N SER A 36 -2.78 10.04 44.98
CA SER A 36 -3.76 10.15 43.90
C SER A 36 -3.35 11.05 42.72
N SER A 37 -2.15 11.65 42.75
CA SER A 37 -1.71 12.60 41.71
C SER A 37 -1.29 11.91 40.42
N THR A 38 -1.64 12.53 39.29
CA THR A 38 -1.42 12.00 37.95
C THR A 38 -0.72 13.03 37.07
N LEU A 39 -0.15 12.57 35.94
CA LEU A 39 0.40 13.45 34.92
C LEU A 39 -0.67 14.39 34.31
N TRP A 40 -1.95 14.13 34.50
CA TRP A 40 -3.03 14.90 33.90
C TRP A 40 -3.47 16.11 34.74
N ASP A 41 -3.13 16.14 36.03
CA ASP A 41 -3.61 17.17 36.97
C ASP A 41 -3.01 18.57 36.72
N GLY A 42 -1.90 18.63 35.99
CA GLY A 42 -1.19 19.88 35.68
C GLY A 42 -1.35 20.37 34.25
N ILE A 43 -2.21 19.74 33.44
CA ILE A 43 -2.43 20.14 32.04
C ILE A 43 -3.57 21.18 31.98
N PRO A 44 -3.34 22.39 31.43
CA PRO A 44 -4.40 23.39 31.25
C PRO A 44 -5.51 22.96 30.28
N GLU A 45 -6.73 23.50 30.47
CA GLU A 45 -7.95 23.15 29.71
C GLU A 45 -7.93 23.56 28.23
N ASP A 46 -7.07 24.51 27.87
CA ASP A 46 -6.89 25.00 26.50
C ASP A 46 -5.89 24.17 25.67
N ALA A 47 -5.44 23.02 26.19
CA ALA A 47 -4.64 22.06 25.45
C ALA A 47 -5.41 21.54 24.23
N ALA A 48 -4.88 21.76 23.03
CA ALA A 48 -5.49 21.28 21.79
C ALA A 48 -4.98 19.88 21.40
N ILE A 49 -3.70 19.62 21.64
CA ILE A 49 -3.05 18.34 21.37
C ILE A 49 -2.24 17.95 22.60
N ILE A 50 -2.39 16.72 23.08
CA ILE A 50 -1.58 16.16 24.17
C ILE A 50 -0.92 14.90 23.66
N VAL A 51 0.39 14.77 23.85
CA VAL A 51 1.20 13.61 23.47
C VAL A 51 1.65 12.93 24.74
N SER A 52 1.25 11.68 24.91
CA SER A 52 1.80 10.82 25.96
C SER A 52 2.96 10.03 25.39
N VAL A 53 4.15 10.24 25.93
CA VAL A 53 5.38 9.52 25.57
C VAL A 53 5.80 8.67 26.76
N ARG A 54 5.95 7.35 26.56
CA ARG A 54 6.33 6.42 27.64
C ARG A 54 7.83 6.31 27.83
N ASP A 55 8.56 6.23 26.72
CA ASP A 55 10.00 6.19 26.66
C ASP A 55 10.49 7.35 25.78
N LEU A 56 10.99 8.37 26.46
CA LEU A 56 11.46 9.59 25.83
C LEU A 56 12.71 9.36 24.98
N SER A 57 13.55 8.39 25.36
CA SER A 57 14.75 8.05 24.60
C SER A 57 14.39 7.36 23.29
N ALA A 58 13.44 6.44 23.31
CA ALA A 58 12.91 5.79 22.11
C ALA A 58 12.25 6.81 21.18
N PHE A 59 11.40 7.70 21.72
CA PHE A 59 10.77 8.77 20.95
C PHE A 59 11.81 9.68 20.27
N ARG A 60 12.85 10.08 21.00
CA ARG A 60 13.94 10.89 20.45
C ARG A 60 14.65 10.19 19.27
N GLN A 61 15.01 8.91 19.44
CA GLN A 61 15.68 8.14 18.39
C GLN A 61 14.80 8.03 17.13
N GLU A 62 13.53 7.73 17.32
CA GLU A 62 12.52 7.65 16.26
C GLU A 62 12.41 8.96 15.48
N VAL A 63 12.34 10.11 16.15
CA VAL A 63 12.19 11.41 15.47
C VAL A 63 13.51 11.88 14.83
N ALA A 64 14.67 11.60 15.44
CA ALA A 64 15.98 11.97 14.89
C ALA A 64 16.28 11.33 13.53
N ILE A 65 15.79 10.09 13.30
CA ILE A 65 15.87 9.42 12.00
C ILE A 65 15.16 10.25 10.91
N TYR A 66 14.00 10.85 11.22
CA TYR A 66 13.27 11.68 10.26
C TYR A 66 13.91 13.06 10.03
N GLU A 67 14.48 13.66 11.06
CA GLU A 67 15.18 14.94 10.95
C GLU A 67 16.42 14.81 10.06
N SER A 68 17.28 13.83 10.35
CA SER A 68 18.56 13.61 9.64
C SER A 68 18.41 13.31 8.14
N GLU A 69 17.27 12.78 7.71
CA GLU A 69 17.00 12.49 6.31
C GLU A 69 16.31 13.63 5.54
N GLY A 70 16.09 14.79 6.17
CA GLY A 70 15.40 15.93 5.55
C GLY A 70 13.96 15.59 5.16
N ASN A 71 13.29 14.81 6.00
CA ASN A 71 12.04 14.12 5.68
C ASN A 71 10.82 14.68 6.42
N LEU A 72 10.99 15.68 7.28
CA LEU A 72 9.88 16.29 8.00
C LEU A 72 9.08 17.24 7.09
N PRO A 73 7.73 17.19 7.11
CA PRO A 73 6.89 18.17 6.43
C PRO A 73 7.18 19.59 6.95
N GLU A 74 7.22 20.59 6.06
CA GLU A 74 7.46 22.01 6.41
C GLU A 74 6.23 22.71 7.04
N PHE A 75 5.34 21.96 7.70
CA PHE A 75 4.21 22.59 8.39
C PHE A 75 4.74 23.48 9.53
N PRO A 76 4.20 24.70 9.71
CA PRO A 76 4.58 25.56 10.83
C PRO A 76 4.46 24.87 12.19
N PHE A 77 3.51 23.95 12.38
CA PHE A 77 3.41 23.14 13.58
C PHE A 77 4.65 22.27 13.86
N ILE A 78 5.28 21.72 12.82
CA ILE A 78 6.52 20.94 12.96
C ILE A 78 7.68 21.88 13.32
N GLN A 79 7.80 23.00 12.61
CA GLN A 79 8.89 23.95 12.77
C GLN A 79 8.83 24.71 14.10
N LYS A 80 7.64 25.12 14.53
CA LYS A 80 7.41 25.91 15.76
C LYS A 80 7.00 25.06 16.97
N GLY A 81 6.60 23.81 16.76
CA GLY A 81 6.16 22.89 17.80
C GLY A 81 7.13 21.73 18.00
N LEU A 82 7.15 20.79 17.06
CA LEU A 82 7.90 19.52 17.19
C LEU A 82 9.42 19.71 17.26
N LEU A 83 10.03 20.52 16.39
CA LEU A 83 11.48 20.71 16.39
C LEU A 83 11.99 21.39 17.68
N PRO A 84 11.37 22.49 18.16
CA PRO A 84 11.70 23.04 19.48
C PRO A 84 11.54 22.03 20.60
N LEU A 85 10.47 21.21 20.57
CA LEU A 85 10.29 20.12 21.53
C LEU A 85 11.50 19.18 21.59
N LEU A 86 12.00 18.71 20.44
CA LEU A 86 13.17 17.84 20.38
C LEU A 86 14.41 18.50 20.98
N GLN A 87 14.60 19.79 20.72
CA GLN A 87 15.72 20.53 21.30
C GLN A 87 15.67 20.54 22.84
N TYR A 88 14.49 20.68 23.44
CA TYR A 88 14.30 20.61 24.89
C TYR A 88 14.50 19.19 25.43
N VAL A 89 13.99 18.19 24.72
CA VAL A 89 14.18 16.78 25.06
C VAL A 89 15.67 16.43 25.13
N ASP A 90 16.44 16.87 24.13
CA ASP A 90 17.88 16.64 24.03
C ASP A 90 18.68 17.35 25.12
N SER A 91 18.31 18.60 25.42
CA SER A 91 19.08 19.47 26.28
C SER A 91 18.80 19.31 27.77
N VAL A 92 17.66 18.72 28.19
CA VAL A 92 17.29 18.63 29.61
C VAL A 92 16.73 17.28 29.99
N LEU A 93 15.77 16.76 29.22
CA LEU A 93 14.98 15.62 29.65
C LEU A 93 15.66 14.28 29.44
N SER A 94 16.19 14.00 28.26
CA SER A 94 16.86 12.72 27.96
C SER A 94 18.05 12.43 28.90
N PRO A 95 18.90 13.41 29.28
CA PRO A 95 19.98 13.18 30.25
C PRO A 95 19.52 12.84 31.67
N LEU A 96 18.35 13.32 32.09
CA LEU A 96 17.87 13.21 33.47
C LEU A 96 16.79 12.15 33.67
N PHE A 97 15.91 11.98 32.68
CA PHE A 97 14.67 11.22 32.76
C PHE A 97 14.46 10.34 31.50
N PRO A 98 15.44 9.51 31.11
CA PRO A 98 15.40 8.80 29.82
C PRO A 98 14.25 7.81 29.66
N LYS A 99 13.75 7.25 30.78
CA LYS A 99 12.73 6.19 30.83
C LYS A 99 11.43 6.63 31.54
N ASP A 100 11.31 7.90 31.89
CA ASP A 100 10.11 8.38 32.55
C ASP A 100 9.06 8.76 31.51
N GLN A 101 7.80 8.51 31.86
CA GLN A 101 6.66 8.92 31.05
C GLN A 101 6.50 10.44 31.12
N VAL A 102 6.27 11.06 29.96
CA VAL A 102 6.07 12.51 29.81
C VAL A 102 4.74 12.76 29.11
N LEU A 103 3.95 13.69 29.64
CA LEU A 103 2.86 14.30 28.87
C LEU A 103 3.33 15.63 28.29
N ILE A 104 3.07 15.84 27.02
CA ILE A 104 3.46 17.03 26.27
C ILE A 104 2.19 17.64 25.71
N SER A 105 1.84 18.85 26.12
CA SER A 105 0.62 19.53 25.66
C SER A 105 0.97 20.76 24.82
N PHE A 106 0.23 20.94 23.74
CA PHE A 106 0.36 22.05 22.79
C PHE A 106 -0.81 23.01 22.95
N HIS A 107 -0.47 24.29 23.10
CA HIS A 107 -1.38 25.40 23.40
C HIS A 107 -1.16 26.51 22.41
N MET A 108 -2.24 27.23 22.05
CA MET A 108 -2.14 28.33 21.10
C MET A 108 -1.75 29.61 21.84
N GLU A 109 -0.67 30.26 21.43
CA GLU A 109 -0.20 31.53 22.01
C GLU A 109 -0.27 32.64 20.96
N GLY A 110 -1.42 33.32 20.89
CA GLY A 110 -1.70 34.28 19.83
C GLY A 110 -2.01 33.59 18.49
N LYS A 111 -1.73 34.26 17.37
CA LYS A 111 -2.11 33.76 16.03
C LYS A 111 -1.13 32.77 15.42
N GLU A 112 0.14 32.80 15.82
CA GLU A 112 1.21 32.09 15.12
C GLU A 112 2.19 31.32 16.01
N ASN A 113 2.08 31.42 17.34
CA ASN A 113 3.00 30.78 18.25
C ASN A 113 2.33 29.61 18.97
N ILE A 114 3.16 28.64 19.33
CA ILE A 114 2.75 27.42 20.02
C ILE A 114 3.43 27.40 21.38
N GLY A 115 2.63 27.41 22.44
CA GLY A 115 3.06 27.07 23.78
C GLY A 115 3.18 25.55 23.90
N ILE A 116 4.31 25.07 24.41
CA ILE A 116 4.61 23.65 24.64
C ILE A 116 4.82 23.49 26.13
N LEU A 117 4.03 22.64 26.76
CA LEU A 117 4.16 22.28 28.16
C LEU A 117 4.44 20.79 28.30
N MET A 118 5.57 20.45 28.89
CA MET A 118 5.95 19.09 29.26
C MET A 118 5.72 18.91 30.76
N HIS A 119 5.10 17.81 31.14
CA HIS A 119 4.82 17.45 32.51
C HIS A 119 5.32 16.04 32.81
N LEU A 120 6.11 15.92 33.89
CA LEU A 120 6.69 14.67 34.37
C LEU A 120 6.38 14.47 35.86
N LEU A 121 6.34 13.20 36.24
CA LEU A 121 6.34 12.74 37.63
C LEU A 121 7.55 11.82 37.82
N PRO A 122 8.76 12.38 38.07
CA PRO A 122 9.97 11.57 38.17
C PRO A 122 9.86 10.56 39.32
N LYS A 123 10.16 9.29 39.02
CA LYS A 123 10.03 8.19 40.00
C LYS A 123 11.12 8.21 41.07
N ASP A 124 12.29 8.73 40.71
CA ASP A 124 13.44 8.80 41.61
C ASP A 124 13.30 9.96 42.60
N GLY A 125 13.11 9.67 43.89
CA GLY A 125 12.98 10.68 44.94
C GLY A 125 14.19 11.63 45.10
N THR A 126 15.32 11.37 44.45
CA THR A 126 16.51 12.25 44.44
C THR A 126 16.59 13.17 43.21
N TRP A 127 15.59 13.13 42.31
CA TRP A 127 15.61 13.85 41.03
C TRP A 127 15.88 15.36 41.17
N GLN A 128 15.35 16.01 42.21
CA GLN A 128 15.55 17.44 42.41
C GLN A 128 17.02 17.82 42.65
N LYS A 129 17.77 16.95 43.35
CA LYS A 129 19.21 17.13 43.56
C LYS A 129 19.98 16.91 42.26
N LYS A 130 19.63 15.86 41.51
CA LYS A 130 20.20 15.56 40.19
C LYS A 130 19.95 16.70 39.20
N PHE A 131 18.73 17.24 39.18
CA PHE A 131 18.35 18.39 38.35
C PHE A 131 19.18 19.63 38.68
N ARG A 132 19.34 19.99 39.96
CA ARG A 132 20.20 21.12 40.36
C ARG A 132 21.66 20.90 39.98
N SER A 133 22.19 19.70 40.20
CA SER A 133 23.56 19.36 39.80
C SER A 133 23.75 19.42 38.29
N PHE A 134 22.75 19.00 37.52
CA PHE A 134 22.72 19.09 36.07
C PHE A 134 22.72 20.54 35.61
N LEU A 135 21.86 21.40 36.17
CA LEU A 135 21.84 22.82 35.81
C LEU A 135 23.20 23.49 36.01
N ASN A 136 23.83 23.26 37.17
CA ASN A 136 25.13 23.84 37.49
C ASN A 136 26.28 23.32 36.60
N ARG A 137 26.16 22.09 36.07
CA ARG A 137 27.16 21.47 35.20
C ARG A 137 26.96 21.84 33.73
N SER A 138 25.71 21.95 33.30
CA SER A 138 25.33 22.07 31.88
C SER A 138 25.10 23.51 31.44
N PHE A 139 24.88 24.45 32.36
CA PHE A 139 24.63 25.85 32.07
C PHE A 139 25.48 26.76 32.95
N GLN A 140 25.99 27.86 32.38
CA GLN A 140 26.62 28.93 33.15
C GLN A 140 25.57 29.65 34.03
N GLU A 141 25.98 30.21 35.17
CA GLU A 141 25.05 30.90 36.09
C GLU A 141 24.29 32.05 35.42
N SER A 142 24.92 32.77 34.49
CA SER A 142 24.29 33.84 33.70
C SER A 142 23.13 33.37 32.83
N ASN A 143 23.06 32.07 32.53
CA ASN A 143 22.02 31.46 31.70
C ASN A 143 20.84 30.92 32.51
N VAL A 144 20.89 30.97 33.86
CA VAL A 144 19.84 30.42 34.73
C VAL A 144 19.29 31.53 35.63
N GLY A 145 18.18 32.13 35.20
CA GLY A 145 17.38 33.03 36.02
C GLY A 145 16.55 32.24 37.05
N THR A 146 16.33 32.81 38.23
CA THR A 146 15.39 32.23 39.20
C THR A 146 14.44 33.27 39.76
N ARG A 147 13.17 32.90 39.84
CA ARG A 147 12.08 33.72 40.40
C ARG A 147 11.17 32.88 41.30
N ARG A 148 10.23 33.52 42.00
CA ARG A 148 9.28 32.84 42.88
C ARG A 148 7.85 33.27 42.60
N VAL A 149 6.94 32.31 42.61
CA VAL A 149 5.48 32.54 42.61
C VAL A 149 4.92 31.87 43.86
N GLY A 150 4.50 32.68 44.83
CA GLY A 150 4.24 32.21 46.20
C GLY A 150 5.46 31.50 46.79
N PHE A 151 5.30 30.24 47.18
CA PHE A 151 6.38 29.40 47.72
C PHE A 151 7.08 28.53 46.68
N VAL A 152 6.74 28.63 45.40
CA VAL A 152 7.33 27.77 44.36
C VAL A 152 8.48 28.51 43.68
N LYS A 153 9.65 27.87 43.60
CA LYS A 153 10.82 28.39 42.89
C LYS A 153 10.71 28.01 41.42
N ILE A 154 10.82 29.00 40.56
CA ILE A 154 10.79 28.88 39.10
C ILE A 154 12.19 29.16 38.56
N TYR A 155 12.61 28.38 37.58
CA TYR A 155 13.89 28.52 36.89
C TYR A 155 13.62 28.92 35.44
N ASP A 156 14.19 30.02 34.98
CA ASP A 156 14.13 30.46 33.59
C ASP A 156 15.51 30.24 32.97
N ILE A 157 15.62 29.34 31.99
CA ILE A 157 16.89 28.88 31.45
C ILE A 157 17.02 29.34 30.01
N SER A 158 18.13 30.02 29.73
CA SER A 158 18.54 30.42 28.38
C SER A 158 19.55 29.42 27.83
N VAL A 159 19.44 29.08 26.55
CA VAL A 159 20.35 28.17 25.83
C VAL A 159 20.97 28.96 24.67
N PRO A 160 22.07 29.70 24.92
CA PRO A 160 22.61 30.66 23.94
C PRO A 160 22.97 30.03 22.60
N TRP A 161 23.55 28.82 22.61
CA TRP A 161 23.99 28.12 21.40
C TRP A 161 22.86 27.57 20.53
N LYS A 162 21.61 27.57 21.03
CA LYS A 162 20.40 27.23 20.27
C LYS A 162 19.45 28.41 20.10
N SER A 163 19.78 29.58 20.68
CA SER A 163 18.90 30.76 20.72
C SER A 163 17.49 30.46 21.26
N THR A 164 17.37 29.53 22.22
CA THR A 164 16.09 29.14 22.84
C THR A 164 16.10 29.40 24.34
N SER A 165 14.92 29.60 24.94
CA SER A 165 14.74 29.62 26.39
C SER A 165 13.56 28.76 26.83
N PHE A 166 13.53 28.36 28.09
CA PHE A 166 12.43 27.61 28.69
C PHE A 166 12.33 27.85 30.21
N THR A 167 11.12 27.70 30.74
CA THR A 167 10.78 27.83 32.15
C THR A 167 10.58 26.44 32.76
N VAL A 168 11.17 26.20 33.94
CA VAL A 168 11.07 24.96 34.70
C VAL A 168 10.49 25.22 36.08
N ILE A 169 9.47 24.44 36.45
CA ILE A 169 8.79 24.52 37.74
C ILE A 169 8.78 23.13 38.42
N PRO A 170 9.71 22.88 39.34
CA PRO A 170 9.65 21.71 40.23
C PRO A 170 8.72 21.99 41.43
N VAL A 171 7.64 21.21 41.60
CA VAL A 171 6.66 21.39 42.68
C VAL A 171 6.01 20.06 43.08
N ARG A 172 6.03 19.69 44.38
CA ARG A 172 5.31 18.49 44.91
C ARG A 172 5.55 17.17 44.14
N GLY A 173 6.77 16.96 43.64
CA GLY A 173 7.11 15.79 42.80
C GLY A 173 6.72 15.93 41.32
N HIS A 174 5.98 16.96 40.94
CA HIS A 174 5.74 17.36 39.55
C HIS A 174 6.91 18.17 39.02
N LEU A 175 7.21 17.97 37.74
CA LEU A 175 8.16 18.77 36.98
C LEU A 175 7.49 19.29 35.72
N PHE A 176 7.27 20.60 35.67
CA PHE A 176 6.79 21.29 34.48
C PHE A 176 7.96 21.94 33.75
N ILE A 177 8.02 21.79 32.43
CA ILE A 177 8.97 22.46 31.55
C ILE A 177 8.18 23.05 30.39
N SER A 178 8.37 24.33 30.10
CA SER A 178 7.61 25.03 29.06
C SER A 178 8.49 25.99 28.29
N ASN A 179 8.23 26.17 26.99
CA ASN A 179 8.80 27.28 26.22
C ASN A 179 8.15 28.64 26.56
N SER A 180 7.04 28.61 27.30
CA SER A 180 6.27 29.79 27.71
C SER A 180 6.21 29.89 29.23
N PRO A 181 6.72 30.99 29.83
CA PRO A 181 6.59 31.25 31.25
C PRO A 181 5.13 31.31 31.71
N ALA A 182 4.25 31.93 30.92
CA ALA A 182 2.83 32.07 31.24
C ALA A 182 2.13 30.70 31.28
N LEU A 183 2.45 29.81 30.33
CA LEU A 183 1.90 28.46 30.28
C LEU A 183 2.39 27.58 31.44
N ALA A 184 3.67 27.70 31.82
CA ALA A 184 4.21 26.99 33.00
C ALA A 184 3.49 27.41 34.29
N GLU A 185 3.25 28.71 34.46
CA GLU A 185 2.50 29.24 35.61
C GLU A 185 1.03 28.81 35.58
N SER A 186 0.41 28.75 34.41
CA SER A 186 -0.94 28.20 34.24
C SER A 186 -1.02 26.74 34.71
N ALA A 187 -0.03 25.92 34.35
CA ALA A 187 0.08 24.53 34.80
C ALA A 187 0.17 24.42 36.34
N LEU A 188 1.00 25.27 36.95
CA LEU A 188 1.12 25.36 38.40
C LEU A 188 -0.21 25.75 39.06
N LEU A 189 -0.94 26.71 38.49
CA LEU A 189 -2.26 27.14 38.99
C LEU A 189 -3.30 26.03 38.87
N CYS A 190 -3.29 25.24 37.78
CA CYS A 190 -4.19 24.10 37.61
C CYS A 190 -4.00 23.08 38.73
N LEU A 191 -2.73 22.72 39.00
CA LEU A 191 -2.37 21.81 40.08
C LEU A 191 -2.80 22.33 41.47
N GLN A 192 -2.62 23.63 41.74
CA GLN A 192 -2.99 24.23 43.03
C GLN A 192 -4.51 24.34 43.23
N LYS A 193 -5.26 24.67 42.17
CA LYS A 193 -6.72 24.89 42.23
C LYS A 193 -7.54 23.61 42.03
N ARG A 194 -6.90 22.46 41.75
CA ARG A 194 -7.56 21.19 41.40
C ARG A 194 -8.59 21.34 40.27
N LYS A 195 -8.27 22.19 39.29
CA LYS A 195 -9.01 22.30 38.02
C LYS A 195 -8.49 21.20 37.10
N ASN A 196 -9.11 20.03 37.20
CA ASN A 196 -8.57 18.80 36.64
C ASN A 196 -9.22 18.47 35.29
N LEU A 197 -8.42 18.46 34.22
CA LEU A 197 -8.77 17.92 32.89
C LEU A 197 -9.49 16.55 32.96
N PRO A 198 -9.04 15.59 33.82
CA PRO A 198 -9.67 14.27 33.97
C PRO A 198 -11.16 14.24 34.35
N LYS A 199 -11.79 15.35 34.76
CA LYS A 199 -13.24 15.40 34.98
C LYS A 199 -14.04 15.32 33.68
N ASN A 200 -13.41 15.56 32.54
CA ASN A 200 -14.03 15.40 31.23
C ASN A 200 -14.23 13.91 30.92
N GLN A 201 -15.48 13.50 30.72
CA GLN A 201 -15.84 12.10 30.49
C GLN A 201 -15.28 11.56 29.17
N SER A 202 -15.29 12.37 28.10
CA SER A 202 -14.75 12.00 26.78
C SER A 202 -13.23 11.80 26.84
N LEU A 203 -12.52 12.68 27.54
CA LEU A 203 -11.07 12.53 27.78
C LEU A 203 -10.77 11.30 28.64
N SER A 204 -11.55 11.05 29.71
CA SER A 204 -11.35 9.87 30.54
C SER A 204 -11.50 8.57 29.73
N LYS A 205 -12.48 8.50 28.82
CA LYS A 205 -12.62 7.39 27.87
C LYS A 205 -11.41 7.29 26.94
N ALA A 206 -10.93 8.41 26.40
CA ALA A 206 -9.73 8.47 25.57
C ALA A 206 -8.49 7.95 26.30
N MET A 207 -8.27 8.36 27.55
CA MET A 207 -7.16 7.90 28.38
C MET A 207 -7.19 6.39 28.61
N ASN A 208 -8.38 5.82 28.83
CA ASN A 208 -8.56 4.39 29.04
C ASN A 208 -8.38 3.57 27.76
N ALA A 209 -8.67 4.15 26.60
CA ALA A 209 -8.54 3.52 25.29
C ALA A 209 -7.12 3.57 24.71
N ALA A 210 -6.23 4.41 25.26
CA ALA A 210 -4.84 4.53 24.80
C ALA A 210 -4.08 3.19 24.89
N GLY A 211 -3.34 2.85 23.83
CA GLY A 211 -2.64 1.58 23.71
C GLY A 211 -1.61 1.36 24.82
N LYS A 212 -1.73 0.22 25.53
CA LYS A 212 -0.85 -0.12 26.66
C LYS A 212 0.57 -0.55 26.26
N SER A 213 0.81 -0.84 24.99
CA SER A 213 2.11 -1.30 24.46
C SER A 213 2.74 -0.31 23.49
N VAL A 214 2.11 0.83 23.23
CA VAL A 214 2.58 1.84 22.26
C VAL A 214 3.39 2.91 22.99
N ASN A 215 4.51 3.34 22.40
CA ASN A 215 5.37 4.36 22.99
C ASN A 215 4.70 5.75 23.01
N VAL A 216 3.99 6.10 21.93
CA VAL A 216 3.39 7.42 21.70
C VAL A 216 1.88 7.30 21.46
N SER A 217 1.10 8.03 22.26
CA SER A 217 -0.35 8.21 22.05
C SER A 217 -0.68 9.70 21.96
N LEU A 218 -1.45 10.09 20.95
CA LEU A 218 -1.91 11.45 20.70
C LEU A 218 -3.35 11.60 21.16
N PHE A 219 -3.62 12.61 21.96
CA PHE A 219 -4.94 13.03 22.37
C PHE A 219 -5.26 14.34 21.68
N ILE A 220 -6.37 14.40 20.95
CA ILE A 220 -6.76 15.57 20.17
C ILE A 220 -8.06 16.11 20.71
N HIS A 221 -8.05 17.38 21.09
CA HIS A 221 -9.23 18.13 21.48
C HIS A 221 -9.81 18.82 20.24
N HIS A 222 -10.76 18.15 19.61
CA HIS A 222 -11.29 18.53 18.30
C HIS A 222 -11.86 19.97 18.25
N PRO A 223 -12.65 20.45 19.23
CA PRO A 223 -13.11 21.84 19.25
C PRO A 223 -12.00 22.90 19.25
N LEU A 224 -10.79 22.57 19.74
CA LEU A 224 -9.66 23.50 19.77
C LEU A 224 -8.74 23.37 18.55
N ILE A 225 -8.83 22.28 17.78
CA ILE A 225 -7.94 22.06 16.62
C ILE A 225 -8.12 23.13 15.53
N GLY A 226 -9.32 23.72 15.44
CA GLY A 226 -9.61 24.83 14.53
C GLY A 226 -8.72 26.05 14.75
N LYS A 227 -8.31 26.30 16.00
CA LYS A 227 -7.38 27.39 16.33
C LYS A 227 -5.98 27.13 15.75
N PHE A 228 -5.60 25.87 15.57
CA PHE A 228 -4.33 25.45 14.99
C PHE A 228 -4.35 25.34 13.45
N SER A 229 -5.48 25.65 12.81
CA SER A 229 -5.68 25.54 11.36
C SER A 229 -4.55 26.14 10.52
N HIS A 230 -4.19 27.40 10.78
CA HIS A 230 -3.11 28.09 10.06
C HIS A 230 -1.73 27.48 10.27
N LEU A 231 -1.51 26.74 11.36
CA LEU A 231 -0.22 26.13 11.69
C LEU A 231 -0.10 24.70 11.16
N LEU A 232 -1.21 23.97 11.16
CA LEU A 232 -1.28 22.60 10.63
C LEU A 232 -1.47 22.62 9.11
N PHE A 233 -2.23 23.59 8.58
CA PHE A 233 -2.66 23.66 7.20
C PHE A 233 -2.73 25.11 6.68
N PRO A 234 -1.59 25.79 6.46
CA PRO A 234 -1.55 27.22 6.15
C PRO A 234 -2.32 27.64 4.89
N SER A 235 -2.42 26.73 3.92
CA SER A 235 -3.06 26.93 2.62
C SER A 235 -4.52 26.50 2.55
N LEU A 236 -5.07 25.94 3.63
CA LEU A 236 -6.47 25.50 3.70
C LEU A 236 -7.33 26.60 4.34
N ASP A 237 -8.45 26.92 3.70
CA ASP A 237 -9.48 27.78 4.29
C ASP A 237 -9.98 27.17 5.63
N PRO A 238 -10.04 27.92 6.73
CA PRO A 238 -10.57 27.45 8.01
C PRO A 238 -11.95 26.80 7.93
N GLU A 239 -12.81 27.22 6.99
CA GLU A 239 -14.11 26.57 6.75
C GLU A 239 -13.95 25.07 6.40
N ASN A 240 -12.84 24.70 5.75
CA ASN A 240 -12.54 23.31 5.39
C ASN A 240 -12.16 22.41 6.57
N LEU A 241 -11.92 22.98 7.75
CA LEU A 241 -11.61 22.24 8.97
C LEU A 241 -12.82 22.09 9.90
N ALA A 242 -13.97 22.66 9.55
CA ALA A 242 -15.21 22.52 10.32
C ALA A 242 -15.55 21.03 10.55
N LEU A 243 -15.38 20.19 9.53
CA LEU A 243 -15.61 18.75 9.66
C LEU A 243 -14.81 18.16 10.82
N VAL A 244 -13.50 18.44 10.88
CA VAL A 244 -12.60 17.89 11.92
C VAL A 244 -12.96 18.42 13.31
N GLN A 245 -13.35 19.69 13.41
CA GLN A 245 -13.72 20.32 14.69
C GLN A 245 -14.98 19.70 15.32
N HIS A 246 -15.93 19.26 14.48
CA HIS A 246 -17.21 18.70 14.94
C HIS A 246 -17.27 17.16 14.88
N LEU A 247 -16.18 16.48 14.53
CA LEU A 247 -16.12 15.00 14.48
C LEU A 247 -16.23 14.35 15.86
N ALA A 248 -15.64 14.95 16.88
CA ALA A 248 -15.60 14.41 18.23
C ALA A 248 -15.38 15.54 19.25
N GLU A 249 -15.38 15.21 20.54
CA GLU A 249 -14.85 16.10 21.57
C GLU A 249 -13.37 15.79 21.80
N TRP A 250 -13.07 14.53 22.15
CA TRP A 250 -11.70 14.02 22.31
C TRP A 250 -11.48 12.76 21.48
N SER A 251 -10.30 12.63 20.89
CA SER A 251 -9.83 11.36 20.34
C SER A 251 -8.55 10.92 21.03
N VAL A 252 -8.28 9.62 21.00
CA VAL A 252 -6.94 9.08 21.24
C VAL A 252 -6.49 8.30 20.00
N VAL A 253 -5.25 8.53 19.59
CA VAL A 253 -4.64 7.92 18.42
C VAL A 253 -3.24 7.44 18.79
N ASP A 254 -3.03 6.14 18.74
CA ASP A 254 -1.73 5.53 18.94
C ASP A 254 -0.88 5.69 17.68
N VAL A 255 0.41 6.01 17.88
CA VAL A 255 1.37 6.24 16.79
C VAL A 255 2.39 5.12 16.76
N VAL A 256 2.51 4.46 15.62
CA VAL A 256 3.51 3.44 15.36
C VAL A 256 4.30 3.83 14.13
N MET A 257 5.62 3.77 14.24
CA MET A 257 6.54 4.15 13.17
C MET A 257 7.23 2.91 12.61
N ARG A 258 7.13 2.68 11.29
CA ARG A 258 7.80 1.56 10.59
C ARG A 258 8.18 1.99 9.19
N ASN A 259 9.41 1.69 8.74
CA ASN A 259 9.86 1.87 7.35
C ASN A 259 9.51 3.27 6.76
N GLN A 260 9.83 4.35 7.47
CA GLN A 260 9.55 5.74 7.06
C GLN A 260 8.05 6.05 6.83
N THR A 261 7.18 5.23 7.41
CA THR A 261 5.73 5.39 7.41
C THR A 261 5.24 5.50 8.85
N LEU A 262 4.39 6.49 9.11
CA LEU A 262 3.71 6.67 10.38
C LEU A 262 2.30 6.11 10.27
N PHE A 263 2.00 5.16 11.15
CA PHE A 263 0.69 4.54 11.31
C PHE A 263 0.03 5.13 12.54
N PHE A 264 -1.21 5.53 12.37
CA PHE A 264 -2.06 6.11 13.39
C PHE A 264 -3.29 5.23 13.51
N SER A 265 -3.61 4.75 14.70
CA SER A 265 -4.84 3.99 14.95
C SER A 265 -5.48 4.43 16.24
N GLY A 266 -6.76 4.78 16.19
CA GLY A 266 -7.41 5.47 17.30
C GLY A 266 -8.93 5.38 17.32
N ILE A 267 -9.50 5.95 18.37
CA ILE A 267 -10.94 6.00 18.64
C ILE A 267 -11.35 7.44 19.00
N LEU A 268 -12.52 7.83 18.52
CA LEU A 268 -13.10 9.16 18.68
C LEU A 268 -14.27 9.10 19.67
N PHE A 269 -14.30 10.02 20.64
CA PHE A 269 -15.34 10.12 21.66
C PHE A 269 -16.08 11.46 21.57
N SER A 270 -17.41 11.37 21.53
CA SER A 270 -18.30 12.53 21.55
C SER A 270 -19.14 12.54 22.83
N SER A 271 -19.49 13.73 23.31
CA SER A 271 -20.49 13.92 24.36
C SER A 271 -21.87 14.20 23.76
N ASP A 272 -22.89 14.42 24.59
CA ASP A 272 -24.25 14.60 24.07
C ASP A 272 -24.48 15.96 23.39
N SER A 273 -23.72 16.98 23.78
CA SER A 273 -23.81 18.35 23.25
C SER A 273 -22.77 18.69 22.17
N LEU A 274 -21.71 17.90 21.99
CA LEU A 274 -20.61 18.11 21.02
C LEU A 274 -20.40 16.86 20.17
N GLY A 275 -20.02 17.00 18.89
CA GLY A 275 -19.72 15.83 18.03
C GLY A 275 -20.89 15.31 17.20
N LEU A 276 -21.83 16.18 16.80
CA LEU A 276 -23.00 15.79 15.98
C LEU A 276 -22.60 15.10 14.66
N THR A 277 -21.50 15.54 14.06
CA THR A 277 -20.93 14.93 12.83
C THR A 277 -20.41 13.52 13.11
N GLY A 278 -19.69 13.32 14.23
CA GLY A 278 -19.26 11.99 14.67
C GLY A 278 -20.43 11.04 14.89
N LYS A 279 -21.47 11.49 15.61
CA LYS A 279 -22.69 10.71 15.84
C LYS A 279 -23.36 10.28 14.54
N TYR A 280 -23.35 11.12 13.51
CA TYR A 280 -23.83 10.74 12.18
C TYR A 280 -23.02 9.59 11.59
N PHE A 281 -21.69 9.71 11.55
CA PHE A 281 -20.81 8.69 10.97
C PHE A 281 -20.85 7.36 11.73
N VAL A 282 -21.05 7.38 13.06
CA VAL A 282 -21.26 6.18 13.87
C VAL A 282 -22.49 5.38 13.41
N GLN A 283 -23.52 6.05 12.88
CA GLN A 283 -24.76 5.43 12.42
C GLN A 283 -24.69 4.90 10.97
N GLN A 284 -23.65 5.28 10.21
CA GLN A 284 -23.50 4.83 8.83
C GLN A 284 -22.79 3.49 8.78
N LYS A 285 -23.09 2.66 7.77
CA LYS A 285 -22.32 1.43 7.52
C LYS A 285 -21.05 1.73 6.73
N PRO A 286 -19.87 1.20 7.15
CA PRO A 286 -18.66 1.29 6.36
C PRO A 286 -18.82 0.55 5.03
N ARG A 287 -18.32 1.12 3.93
CA ARG A 287 -18.38 0.52 2.59
C ARG A 287 -17.05 0.68 1.84
N ASP A 288 -16.83 -0.19 0.85
CA ASP A 288 -15.69 -0.04 -0.04
C ASP A 288 -15.82 1.25 -0.86
N PRO A 289 -14.73 2.02 -1.04
CA PRO A 289 -14.79 3.29 -1.72
C PRO A 289 -14.83 3.11 -3.25
N PHE A 290 -15.94 2.59 -3.76
CA PHE A 290 -16.18 2.24 -5.17
C PHE A 290 -15.81 3.37 -6.15
N LEU A 291 -16.10 4.63 -5.79
CA LEU A 291 -15.89 5.78 -6.66
C LEU A 291 -14.41 6.07 -6.98
N LEU A 292 -13.44 5.52 -6.23
CA LEU A 292 -12.01 5.65 -6.56
C LEU A 292 -11.66 5.16 -7.97
N ARG A 293 -12.47 4.25 -8.52
CA ARG A 293 -12.30 3.68 -9.87
C ARG A 293 -12.50 4.71 -10.99
N TYR A 294 -13.17 5.83 -10.71
CA TYR A 294 -13.47 6.89 -11.68
C TYR A 294 -12.49 8.07 -11.59
N PHE A 295 -11.65 8.13 -10.56
CA PHE A 295 -10.78 9.29 -10.34
C PHE A 295 -9.65 9.29 -11.38
N PRO A 296 -9.38 10.41 -12.07
CA PRO A 296 -8.26 10.51 -13.00
C PRO A 296 -6.92 10.11 -12.38
N SER A 297 -6.01 9.60 -13.19
CA SER A 297 -4.65 9.24 -12.78
C SER A 297 -3.88 10.42 -12.15
N GLY A 298 -4.15 11.65 -12.62
CA GLY A 298 -3.57 12.89 -12.08
C GLY A 298 -4.14 13.36 -10.73
N THR A 299 -5.01 12.58 -10.08
CA THR A 299 -5.62 12.97 -8.79
C THR A 299 -4.55 13.26 -7.74
N ARG A 300 -4.67 14.41 -7.09
CA ARG A 300 -3.75 14.91 -6.05
C ARG A 300 -4.34 14.83 -4.65
N SER A 301 -5.65 14.99 -4.53
CA SER A 301 -6.36 14.73 -3.29
C SER A 301 -7.77 14.26 -3.58
N PHE A 302 -8.35 13.54 -2.63
CA PHE A 302 -9.76 13.22 -2.65
C PHE A 302 -10.31 13.04 -1.24
N MET A 303 -11.64 13.08 -1.16
CA MET A 303 -12.41 12.66 0.00
C MET A 303 -13.62 11.87 -0.49
N THR A 304 -13.86 10.72 0.12
CA THR A 304 -15.01 9.86 -0.16
C THR A 304 -15.77 9.56 1.12
N PHE A 305 -17.08 9.38 1.02
CA PHE A 305 -17.96 9.15 2.15
C PHE A 305 -19.07 8.18 1.75
N SER A 306 -19.37 7.24 2.65
CA SER A 306 -20.50 6.32 2.47
C SER A 306 -21.65 6.66 3.40
N PHE A 307 -22.85 6.38 2.96
CA PHE A 307 -24.08 6.61 3.71
C PHE A 307 -25.11 5.51 3.42
N ASP A 308 -25.98 5.26 4.38
CA ASP A 308 -27.06 4.28 4.22
C ASP A 308 -28.15 4.81 3.29
N THR A 309 -28.56 6.07 3.47
CA THR A 309 -29.43 6.77 2.53
C THR A 309 -28.91 8.18 2.26
N ILE A 310 -29.06 8.66 1.02
CA ILE A 310 -28.65 10.03 0.70
C ILE A 310 -29.52 11.06 1.43
N SER A 311 -30.76 10.73 1.78
CA SER A 311 -31.67 11.61 2.53
C SER A 311 -31.12 11.94 3.92
N ASP A 312 -30.47 10.98 4.59
CA ASP A 312 -29.81 11.21 5.88
C ASP A 312 -28.64 12.17 5.76
N PHE A 313 -27.96 12.16 4.61
CA PHE A 313 -26.84 13.05 4.30
C PHE A 313 -27.31 14.44 3.84
N PHE A 314 -28.37 14.50 3.03
CA PHE A 314 -28.95 15.70 2.41
C PHE A 314 -29.41 16.74 3.44
N ARG A 315 -29.91 16.28 4.60
CA ARG A 315 -30.42 17.13 5.67
C ARG A 315 -29.33 17.63 6.64
N LYS A 316 -28.08 17.20 6.46
CA LYS A 316 -26.98 17.50 7.38
C LYS A 316 -26.10 18.60 6.80
N ASP A 317 -26.25 19.77 7.39
CA ASP A 317 -25.31 20.85 7.21
C ASP A 317 -24.11 20.62 8.14
N PHE A 318 -23.05 20.01 7.61
CA PHE A 318 -21.82 19.72 8.37
C PHE A 318 -21.00 20.98 8.64
N LEU A 319 -21.24 22.07 7.90
CA LEU A 319 -20.59 23.36 8.10
C LEU A 319 -21.19 24.13 9.26
N HIS A 320 -22.51 24.01 9.44
CA HIS A 320 -23.27 24.79 10.42
C HIS A 320 -23.93 23.92 11.50
N SER A 321 -23.37 22.75 11.80
CA SER A 321 -24.00 21.73 12.68
C SER A 321 -24.44 22.28 14.04
N ASP A 322 -23.70 23.27 14.55
CA ASP A 322 -23.83 23.81 15.89
C ASP A 322 -24.63 25.14 15.93
N ASN A 323 -25.02 25.69 14.77
CA ASN A 323 -25.78 26.93 14.65
C ASN A 323 -27.21 26.68 14.13
N PRO A 324 -28.23 26.62 15.02
CA PRO A 324 -29.62 26.37 14.62
C PRO A 324 -30.15 27.33 13.55
N LYS A 325 -29.76 28.61 13.59
CA LYS A 325 -30.23 29.63 12.64
C LYS A 325 -29.67 29.40 11.24
N GLU A 326 -28.39 29.06 11.12
CA GLU A 326 -27.78 28.78 9.82
C GLU A 326 -28.34 27.50 9.20
N ARG A 327 -28.63 26.47 10.01
CA ARG A 327 -29.34 25.26 9.55
C ARG A 327 -30.74 25.57 9.03
N GLU A 328 -31.45 26.49 9.68
CA GLU A 328 -32.77 26.93 9.24
C GLU A 328 -32.69 27.70 7.92
N VAL A 329 -31.71 28.60 7.77
CA VAL A 329 -31.42 29.30 6.51
C VAL A 329 -31.10 28.31 5.39
N PHE A 330 -30.28 27.30 5.65
CA PHE A 330 -29.95 26.25 4.69
C PHE A 330 -31.20 25.47 4.24
N ARG A 331 -32.08 25.07 5.18
CA ARG A 331 -33.36 24.41 4.86
C ARG A 331 -34.28 25.30 4.02
N ASN A 332 -34.43 26.56 4.40
CA ASN A 332 -35.27 27.52 3.67
C ASN A 332 -34.76 27.72 2.23
N ASN A 333 -33.44 27.72 2.03
CA ASN A 333 -32.83 27.77 0.69
C ASN A 333 -33.14 26.52 -0.14
N LEU A 334 -33.08 25.32 0.46
CA LEU A 334 -33.45 24.07 -0.21
C LEU A 334 -34.94 24.07 -0.62
N GLU A 335 -35.82 24.56 0.24
CA GLU A 335 -37.25 24.68 -0.07
C GLU A 335 -37.51 25.70 -1.19
N ALA A 336 -36.81 26.83 -1.20
CA ALA A 336 -36.90 27.83 -2.26
C ALA A 336 -36.43 27.28 -3.62
N LEU A 337 -35.35 26.49 -3.63
CA LEU A 337 -34.88 25.77 -4.81
C LEU A 337 -35.92 24.72 -5.27
N ALA A 338 -36.51 23.95 -4.35
CA ALA A 338 -37.53 22.97 -4.71
C ALA A 338 -38.75 23.64 -5.39
N LYS A 339 -39.15 24.83 -4.92
CA LYS A 339 -40.21 25.63 -5.54
C LYS A 339 -39.84 26.18 -6.92
N SER A 340 -38.61 26.65 -7.11
CA SER A 340 -38.18 27.25 -8.38
C SER A 340 -37.97 26.22 -9.50
N TYR A 341 -37.57 24.99 -9.16
CA TYR A 341 -37.33 23.91 -10.13
C TYR A 341 -38.48 22.90 -10.21
N GLY A 342 -39.56 23.08 -9.43
CA GLY A 342 -40.76 22.24 -9.49
C GLY A 342 -40.57 20.79 -9.03
N ARG A 343 -39.47 20.47 -8.35
CA ARG A 343 -39.10 19.13 -7.89
C ARG A 343 -38.43 19.21 -6.53
N ASN A 344 -38.78 18.28 -5.64
CA ASN A 344 -38.07 18.11 -4.38
C ASN A 344 -36.73 17.39 -4.63
N LEU A 345 -35.62 18.08 -4.36
CA LEU A 345 -34.27 17.56 -4.57
C LEU A 345 -33.96 16.34 -3.69
N GLU A 346 -34.44 16.32 -2.44
CA GLU A 346 -34.23 15.19 -1.53
C GLU A 346 -34.87 13.91 -2.10
N GLN A 347 -36.09 14.02 -2.62
CA GLN A 347 -36.79 12.91 -3.27
C GLN A 347 -36.06 12.46 -4.54
N LEU A 348 -35.70 13.42 -5.41
CA LEU A 348 -34.98 13.14 -6.66
C LEU A 348 -33.70 12.34 -6.41
N PHE A 349 -32.86 12.80 -5.48
CA PHE A 349 -31.61 12.13 -5.14
C PHE A 349 -31.85 10.81 -4.40
N GLY A 350 -32.88 10.71 -3.55
CA GLY A 350 -33.27 9.45 -2.91
C GLY A 350 -33.63 8.33 -3.89
N GLU A 351 -34.24 8.69 -5.03
CA GLU A 351 -34.58 7.74 -6.09
C GLU A 351 -33.32 7.23 -6.81
N ILE A 352 -32.38 8.10 -7.16
CA ILE A 352 -31.24 7.76 -8.04
C ILE A 352 -29.96 7.33 -7.31
N ALA A 353 -29.70 7.86 -6.12
CA ALA A 353 -28.42 7.72 -5.44
C ALA A 353 -28.20 6.30 -4.91
N GLY A 354 -26.97 5.80 -5.05
CA GLY A 354 -26.43 4.64 -4.35
C GLY A 354 -26.05 4.98 -2.92
N HIS A 355 -24.89 4.51 -2.47
CA HIS A 355 -24.44 4.62 -1.07
C HIS A 355 -23.10 5.35 -0.91
N HIS A 356 -22.51 5.82 -2.00
CA HIS A 356 -21.19 6.43 -2.00
C HIS A 356 -21.20 7.77 -2.74
N ALA A 357 -20.50 8.75 -2.19
CA ALA A 357 -20.22 10.01 -2.86
C ALA A 357 -18.78 10.45 -2.57
N ALA A 358 -18.25 11.30 -3.44
CA ALA A 358 -16.87 11.72 -3.32
C ALA A 358 -16.57 13.05 -4.02
N MET A 359 -15.41 13.60 -3.68
CA MET A 359 -14.77 14.71 -4.37
C MET A 359 -13.31 14.34 -4.65
N CYS A 360 -12.80 14.70 -5.82
CA CYS A 360 -11.37 14.65 -6.10
C CYS A 360 -10.88 15.96 -6.73
N VAL A 361 -9.61 16.28 -6.49
CA VAL A 361 -8.90 17.40 -7.10
C VAL A 361 -7.77 16.84 -7.96
N VAL A 362 -7.74 17.24 -9.22
CA VAL A 362 -6.70 16.89 -10.19
C VAL A 362 -5.82 18.12 -10.43
N CYS A 363 -4.51 17.94 -10.60
CA CYS A 363 -3.62 19.08 -10.82
C CYS A 363 -2.58 18.70 -11.89
N ASP A 364 -2.85 19.06 -13.16
CA ASP A 364 -1.84 19.05 -14.24
C ASP A 364 -2.26 19.72 -15.57
N SER A 365 -3.37 20.46 -15.62
CA SER A 365 -3.72 21.26 -16.83
C SER A 365 -3.39 22.74 -16.62
N ALA A 366 -2.98 23.42 -17.69
CA ALA A 366 -2.67 24.86 -17.72
C ALA A 366 -3.86 25.80 -17.34
N ALA A 367 -5.01 25.24 -16.99
CA ALA A 367 -6.20 25.93 -16.52
C ALA A 367 -6.31 25.73 -14.99
N GLY A 368 -6.42 26.81 -14.23
CA GLY A 368 -6.15 26.87 -12.78
C GLY A 368 -6.92 25.90 -11.86
N PHE A 369 -6.59 25.96 -10.56
CA PHE A 369 -7.03 25.02 -9.50
C PHE A 369 -8.54 24.74 -9.43
N THR A 370 -9.39 25.68 -9.83
CA THR A 370 -10.84 25.51 -9.79
C THR A 370 -11.35 24.60 -10.90
N GLU A 371 -10.79 24.59 -12.12
CA GLU A 371 -11.34 23.81 -13.25
C GLU A 371 -11.28 22.29 -13.05
N ASN A 372 -10.42 21.81 -12.15
CA ASN A 372 -10.09 20.39 -11.97
C ASN A 372 -10.64 19.76 -10.67
N VAL A 373 -11.74 20.30 -10.16
CA VAL A 373 -12.47 19.73 -9.02
C VAL A 373 -13.65 18.93 -9.54
N PHE A 374 -13.68 17.63 -9.26
CA PHE A 374 -14.77 16.75 -9.66
C PHE A 374 -15.53 16.23 -8.46
N HIS A 375 -16.85 16.21 -8.55
CA HIS A 375 -17.72 15.60 -7.57
C HIS A 375 -18.39 14.36 -8.16
N PHE A 376 -18.63 13.37 -7.32
CA PHE A 376 -19.11 12.06 -7.72
C PHE A 376 -20.25 11.63 -6.81
N LEU A 377 -21.24 10.99 -7.42
CA LEU A 377 -22.31 10.29 -6.71
C LEU A 377 -22.49 8.93 -7.37
N GLU A 378 -22.41 7.86 -6.58
CA GLU A 378 -22.84 6.54 -7.02
C GLU A 378 -24.33 6.57 -7.33
N VAL A 379 -24.75 5.94 -8.42
CA VAL A 379 -26.15 5.82 -8.80
C VAL A 379 -26.57 4.37 -9.02
N LYS A 380 -27.82 4.07 -8.67
CA LYS A 380 -28.41 2.73 -8.79
C LYS A 380 -28.53 2.28 -10.25
N ASP A 381 -28.92 3.21 -11.13
CA ASP A 381 -29.14 2.96 -12.55
C ASP A 381 -28.77 4.19 -13.40
N GLN A 382 -27.96 3.97 -14.43
CA GLN A 382 -27.44 5.01 -15.30
C GLN A 382 -28.55 5.76 -16.06
N ALA A 383 -29.47 5.03 -16.67
CA ALA A 383 -30.50 5.60 -17.54
C ALA A 383 -31.58 6.36 -16.74
N VAL A 384 -31.88 5.88 -15.53
CA VAL A 384 -32.75 6.58 -14.58
C VAL A 384 -32.07 7.85 -14.08
N ALA A 385 -30.80 7.77 -13.67
CA ALA A 385 -30.04 8.94 -13.22
C ALA A 385 -29.93 10.00 -14.31
N GLU A 386 -29.59 9.63 -15.54
CA GLU A 386 -29.47 10.56 -16.66
C GLU A 386 -30.82 11.24 -16.96
N ARG A 387 -31.92 10.48 -17.05
CA ARG A 387 -33.26 11.05 -17.27
C ARG A 387 -33.68 12.02 -16.16
N ASN A 388 -33.47 11.64 -14.91
CA ASN A 388 -33.88 12.45 -13.76
C ASN A 388 -33.03 13.71 -13.59
N LEU A 389 -31.72 13.62 -13.82
CA LEU A 389 -30.82 14.77 -13.71
C LEU A 389 -30.93 15.72 -14.90
N ALA A 390 -31.20 15.20 -16.11
CA ALA A 390 -31.37 16.05 -17.28
C ALA A 390 -32.60 16.98 -17.15
N LEU A 391 -33.58 16.64 -16.30
CA LEU A 391 -34.69 17.54 -15.92
C LEU A 391 -34.24 18.76 -15.12
N LEU A 392 -33.04 18.76 -14.54
CA LEU A 392 -32.46 19.91 -13.83
C LEU A 392 -31.89 20.97 -14.80
N GLN A 393 -31.95 20.76 -16.12
CA GLN A 393 -31.61 21.79 -17.10
C GLN A 393 -32.61 22.96 -17.05
N ARG A 394 -32.11 24.18 -17.22
CA ARG A 394 -32.93 25.40 -17.21
C ARG A 394 -33.77 25.49 -18.50
N SER A 395 -34.92 24.84 -18.53
CA SER A 395 -35.90 24.93 -19.60
C SER A 395 -37.03 25.88 -19.21
N LYS A 396 -37.28 26.92 -20.03
CA LYS A 396 -38.59 27.58 -20.01
C LYS A 396 -39.63 26.49 -20.30
N SER A 397 -40.64 26.37 -19.42
CA SER A 397 -41.74 25.39 -19.49
C SER A 397 -42.03 24.93 -20.94
N GLY A 398 -41.69 23.67 -21.25
CA GLY A 398 -42.04 23.02 -22.52
C GLY A 398 -40.92 22.75 -23.54
N SER A 399 -39.63 23.02 -23.26
CA SER A 399 -38.55 22.68 -24.21
C SER A 399 -38.02 21.24 -24.04
N THR A 400 -37.70 20.59 -25.16
CA THR A 400 -37.04 19.28 -25.21
C THR A 400 -35.71 19.31 -24.46
N ILE A 401 -35.46 18.32 -23.60
CA ILE A 401 -34.20 18.14 -22.86
C ILE A 401 -33.12 17.68 -23.85
N SER A 402 -32.05 18.45 -24.00
CA SER A 402 -30.96 18.16 -24.94
C SER A 402 -29.59 18.37 -24.28
N PRO A 403 -28.61 17.49 -24.51
CA PRO A 403 -27.27 17.66 -23.94
C PRO A 403 -26.60 18.92 -24.51
N ASP A 404 -25.91 19.67 -23.65
CA ASP A 404 -25.09 20.83 -24.03
C ASP A 404 -23.96 20.41 -24.96
N ARG A 405 -23.40 19.21 -24.74
CA ARG A 405 -22.34 18.63 -25.57
C ARG A 405 -22.44 17.11 -25.55
N THR A 406 -22.25 16.48 -26.70
CA THR A 406 -21.98 15.04 -26.78
C THR A 406 -20.52 14.85 -27.15
N ILE A 407 -19.82 14.03 -26.39
CA ILE A 407 -18.42 13.68 -26.64
C ILE A 407 -18.34 12.23 -27.10
N ARG A 408 -17.34 11.96 -27.94
CA ARG A 408 -16.96 10.61 -28.33
C ARG A 408 -15.56 10.36 -27.79
N THR A 409 -15.43 9.33 -26.98
CA THR A 409 -14.14 8.91 -26.41
C THR A 409 -13.33 8.10 -27.43
N ASP A 410 -12.06 7.86 -27.13
CA ASP A 410 -11.11 7.20 -28.04
C ASP A 410 -11.49 5.74 -28.37
N ASP A 411 -12.25 5.06 -27.51
CA ASP A 411 -12.81 3.72 -27.76
C ASP A 411 -14.11 3.74 -28.60
N GLY A 412 -14.61 4.94 -28.92
CA GLY A 412 -15.85 5.16 -29.64
C GLY A 412 -17.10 5.30 -28.77
N SER A 413 -17.00 5.20 -27.43
CA SER A 413 -18.12 5.42 -26.51
C SER A 413 -18.63 6.86 -26.57
N LEU A 414 -19.95 7.04 -26.37
CA LEU A 414 -20.61 8.35 -26.42
C LEU A 414 -21.06 8.77 -25.03
N PHE A 415 -20.64 9.95 -24.59
CA PHE A 415 -21.10 10.55 -23.33
C PHE A 415 -21.80 11.87 -23.58
N ARG A 416 -22.92 12.06 -22.89
CA ARG A 416 -23.73 13.27 -22.97
C ARG A 416 -23.45 14.13 -21.74
N ILE A 417 -23.07 15.37 -21.99
CA ILE A 417 -22.78 16.36 -20.98
C ILE A 417 -23.95 17.33 -20.93
N TYR A 418 -24.49 17.51 -19.73
CA TYR A 418 -25.60 18.39 -19.43
C TYR A 418 -25.11 19.51 -18.51
N ARG A 419 -25.79 20.65 -18.54
CA ARG A 419 -25.57 21.75 -17.59
C ARG A 419 -26.69 21.81 -16.56
N SER A 420 -26.32 21.76 -15.28
CA SER A 420 -27.23 22.01 -14.16
C SER A 420 -27.78 23.43 -14.25
N GLY A 421 -29.11 23.57 -14.16
CA GLY A 421 -29.77 24.85 -13.97
C GLY A 421 -29.59 25.41 -12.55
N ILE A 422 -29.21 24.56 -11.59
CA ILE A 422 -28.99 24.89 -10.19
C ILE A 422 -27.51 25.20 -9.96
N PRO A 423 -27.12 26.45 -9.67
CA PRO A 423 -25.74 26.80 -9.30
C PRO A 423 -25.32 26.07 -8.02
N PHE A 424 -24.05 25.63 -7.94
CA PHE A 424 -23.50 24.94 -6.76
C PHE A 424 -24.33 23.75 -6.26
N LEU A 425 -25.02 23.04 -7.17
CA LEU A 425 -25.95 21.94 -6.83
C LEU A 425 -25.34 20.94 -5.84
N THR A 426 -24.09 20.52 -6.05
CA THR A 426 -23.41 19.55 -5.19
C THR A 426 -23.19 20.05 -3.76
N ARG A 427 -23.07 21.38 -3.54
CA ARG A 427 -23.00 21.95 -2.19
C ARG A 427 -24.31 21.78 -1.44
N HIS A 428 -25.43 21.90 -2.15
CA HIS A 428 -26.77 21.68 -1.60
C HIS A 428 -27.06 20.21 -1.30
N ILE A 429 -26.47 19.28 -2.07
CA ILE A 429 -26.65 17.84 -1.87
C ILE A 429 -25.76 17.31 -0.75
N PHE A 430 -24.48 17.73 -0.73
CA PHE A 430 -23.48 17.13 0.15
C PHE A 430 -23.25 17.88 1.46
N GLY A 431 -23.56 19.18 1.54
CA GLY A 431 -23.42 19.95 2.79
C GLY A 431 -21.99 20.03 3.34
N LEU A 432 -20.98 19.78 2.50
CA LEU A 432 -19.57 19.70 2.89
C LEU A 432 -18.83 21.04 2.67
N PRO A 433 -17.74 21.28 3.43
CA PRO A 433 -16.75 22.28 3.05
C PRO A 433 -16.17 21.92 1.68
N MET A 434 -16.49 22.71 0.66
CA MET A 434 -16.06 22.45 -0.70
C MET A 434 -15.17 23.60 -1.17
N ILE A 435 -14.17 23.26 -1.98
CA ILE A 435 -13.44 24.25 -2.77
C ILE A 435 -14.49 25.05 -3.57
N LYS A 436 -14.27 26.36 -3.77
CA LYS A 436 -15.18 27.25 -4.51
C LYS A 436 -15.27 26.87 -6.01
N SER A 437 -15.91 25.74 -6.30
CA SER A 437 -16.24 25.24 -7.64
C SER A 437 -17.76 25.17 -7.79
N GLU A 438 -18.28 25.69 -8.91
CA GLU A 438 -19.72 25.65 -9.18
C GLU A 438 -20.17 24.26 -9.62
N ASN A 439 -19.27 23.55 -10.31
CA ASN A 439 -19.47 22.20 -10.85
C ASN A 439 -20.79 22.10 -11.65
N SER A 440 -21.01 23.09 -12.52
CA SER A 440 -22.28 23.31 -13.23
C SER A 440 -22.55 22.30 -14.34
N TYR A 441 -21.57 21.51 -14.77
CA TYR A 441 -21.75 20.49 -15.80
C TYR A 441 -21.71 19.10 -15.19
N PHE A 442 -22.48 18.17 -15.74
CA PHE A 442 -22.44 16.77 -15.33
C PHE A 442 -22.58 15.80 -16.50
N THR A 443 -22.10 14.59 -16.28
CA THR A 443 -22.28 13.43 -17.16
C THR A 443 -22.50 12.19 -16.29
N VAL A 444 -23.13 11.16 -16.85
CA VAL A 444 -23.29 9.87 -16.17
C VAL A 444 -22.39 8.84 -16.85
N ILE A 445 -21.45 8.30 -16.09
CA ILE A 445 -20.47 7.30 -16.55
C ILE A 445 -20.76 6.02 -15.77
N ASN A 446 -21.40 5.04 -16.42
CA ASN A 446 -21.80 3.79 -15.78
C ASN A 446 -22.64 4.05 -14.51
N ASN A 447 -22.21 3.54 -13.35
CA ASN A 447 -22.88 3.72 -12.06
C ASN A 447 -22.45 4.98 -11.29
N ALA A 448 -21.91 6.02 -11.96
CA ALA A 448 -21.52 7.26 -11.31
C ALA A 448 -22.00 8.49 -12.10
N VAL A 449 -22.56 9.47 -11.38
CA VAL A 449 -22.73 10.83 -11.88
C VAL A 449 -21.47 11.62 -11.52
N VAL A 450 -20.91 12.31 -12.50
CA VAL A 450 -19.70 13.13 -12.34
C VAL A 450 -20.03 14.56 -12.67
N TRP A 451 -19.78 15.47 -11.73
CA TRP A 451 -19.87 16.92 -11.94
C TRP A 451 -18.50 17.55 -12.08
N GLY A 452 -18.40 18.56 -12.95
CA GLY A 452 -17.18 19.34 -13.18
C GLY A 452 -17.49 20.75 -13.69
N ASN A 453 -16.47 21.60 -13.77
CA ASN A 453 -16.65 23.01 -14.12
C ASN A 453 -16.75 23.31 -15.62
N SER A 454 -16.32 22.38 -16.48
CA SER A 454 -16.43 22.56 -17.93
C SER A 454 -16.71 21.23 -18.63
N PRO A 455 -17.36 21.26 -19.82
CA PRO A 455 -17.51 20.07 -20.65
C PRO A 455 -16.17 19.45 -21.05
N SER A 456 -15.12 20.26 -21.21
CA SER A 456 -13.78 19.78 -21.55
C SER A 456 -13.13 18.99 -20.40
N ALA A 457 -13.30 19.44 -19.16
CA ALA A 457 -12.81 18.72 -17.97
C ALA A 457 -13.48 17.34 -17.83
N LEU A 458 -14.82 17.29 -17.99
CA LEU A 458 -15.57 16.03 -17.98
C LEU A 458 -15.17 15.11 -19.14
N ALA A 459 -14.85 15.67 -20.32
CA ALA A 459 -14.38 14.89 -21.45
C ALA A 459 -13.00 14.25 -21.21
N SER A 460 -12.08 14.99 -20.61
CA SER A 460 -10.77 14.46 -20.22
C SER A 460 -10.91 13.33 -19.21
N LEU A 461 -11.74 13.51 -18.18
CA LEU A 461 -12.03 12.48 -17.18
C LEU A 461 -12.66 11.22 -17.81
N ALA A 462 -13.64 11.39 -18.70
CA ALA A 462 -14.27 10.26 -19.40
C ALA A 462 -13.27 9.48 -20.27
N ASN A 463 -12.36 10.18 -20.95
CA ASN A 463 -11.28 9.54 -21.71
C ASN A 463 -10.32 8.75 -20.81
N GLU A 464 -9.88 9.32 -19.69
CA GLU A 464 -9.03 8.61 -18.71
C GLU A 464 -9.73 7.38 -18.13
N TYR A 465 -11.02 7.47 -17.84
CA TYR A 465 -11.83 6.35 -17.36
C TYR A 465 -11.88 5.20 -18.39
N VAL A 466 -12.27 5.50 -19.63
CA VAL A 466 -12.38 4.53 -20.71
C VAL A 466 -11.04 3.82 -20.99
N GLN A 467 -9.93 4.56 -20.89
CA GLN A 467 -8.59 4.03 -21.10
C GLN A 467 -8.00 3.33 -19.87
N GLN A 468 -8.78 3.19 -18.78
CA GLN A 468 -8.33 2.63 -17.51
C GLN A 468 -7.11 3.36 -16.91
N ARG A 469 -6.97 4.66 -17.24
CA ARG A 469 -5.96 5.56 -16.68
C ARG A 469 -6.51 6.26 -15.43
N THR A 470 -7.03 5.50 -14.48
CA THR A 470 -7.61 6.03 -13.24
C THR A 470 -6.68 5.80 -12.05
N LEU A 471 -6.88 6.55 -10.96
CA LEU A 471 -6.09 6.48 -9.73
C LEU A 471 -6.05 5.07 -9.15
N PHE A 472 -7.18 4.36 -9.20
CA PHE A 472 -7.32 2.97 -8.75
C PHE A 472 -6.42 1.98 -9.52
N TYR A 473 -5.92 2.34 -10.71
CA TYR A 473 -4.99 1.51 -11.46
C TYR A 473 -3.53 1.89 -11.24
N GLN A 474 -3.23 2.95 -10.48
CA GLN A 474 -1.86 3.34 -10.17
C GLN A 474 -1.28 2.49 -9.05
N ALA A 475 -0.24 1.70 -9.35
CA ALA A 475 0.45 0.86 -8.38
C ALA A 475 0.90 1.61 -7.11
N ARG A 476 1.39 2.85 -7.27
CA ARG A 476 1.82 3.71 -6.15
C ARG A 476 0.67 4.11 -5.21
N PHE A 477 -0.52 4.33 -5.75
CA PHE A 477 -1.69 4.61 -4.93
C PHE A 477 -2.21 3.33 -4.30
N ASN A 478 -2.26 2.21 -5.04
CA ASN A 478 -2.74 0.94 -4.52
C ASN A 478 -1.88 0.40 -3.38
N SER A 479 -0.54 0.47 -3.47
CA SER A 479 0.34 0.06 -2.38
C SER A 479 0.21 0.94 -1.12
N PHE A 480 -0.21 2.19 -1.30
CA PHE A 480 -0.56 3.06 -0.19
C PHE A 480 -1.94 2.69 0.39
N TYR A 481 -2.93 2.45 -0.48
CA TYR A 481 -4.30 2.12 -0.09
C TYR A 481 -4.42 0.74 0.58
N GLU A 482 -3.64 -0.26 0.15
CA GLU A 482 -3.59 -1.60 0.75
C GLU A 482 -3.13 -1.59 2.23
N GLN A 483 -2.64 -0.47 2.75
CA GLN A 483 -2.33 -0.30 4.18
C GLN A 483 -3.59 -0.02 5.04
N PHE A 484 -4.75 0.16 4.41
CA PHE A 484 -6.03 0.31 5.07
C PHE A 484 -6.83 -1.00 4.92
N ASP A 485 -6.91 -1.79 5.99
CA ASP A 485 -7.45 -3.16 5.96
C ASP A 485 -8.99 -3.26 5.98
N THR A 486 -9.72 -2.14 5.94
CA THR A 486 -11.19 -2.15 6.15
C THR A 486 -11.94 -1.19 5.22
N ALA A 487 -13.21 -1.52 4.96
CA ALA A 487 -14.19 -0.57 4.44
C ALA A 487 -14.39 0.58 5.44
N GLY A 488 -14.62 1.80 4.94
CA GLY A 488 -14.73 3.01 5.78
C GLY A 488 -16.03 3.75 5.56
N VAL A 489 -16.42 4.59 6.52
CA VAL A 489 -17.49 5.59 6.34
C VAL A 489 -16.97 6.89 5.74
N LEU A 490 -15.68 7.18 5.92
CA LEU A 490 -14.97 8.27 5.27
C LEU A 490 -13.56 7.82 4.91
N PHE A 491 -13.09 8.20 3.72
CA PHE A 491 -11.69 8.04 3.34
C PHE A 491 -11.19 9.29 2.60
N ALA A 492 -10.15 9.92 3.14
CA ALA A 492 -9.51 11.08 2.56
C ALA A 492 -8.04 10.79 2.26
N TRP A 493 -7.55 11.31 1.15
CA TRP A 493 -6.17 11.14 0.73
C TRP A 493 -5.60 12.42 0.13
N LEU A 494 -4.32 12.67 0.39
CA LEU A 494 -3.57 13.81 -0.10
C LEU A 494 -2.17 13.37 -0.53
N ARG A 495 -1.81 13.70 -1.77
CA ARG A 495 -0.45 13.67 -2.29
C ARG A 495 0.18 15.05 -2.11
N TYR A 496 1.07 15.19 -1.12
CA TYR A 496 1.71 16.48 -0.83
C TYR A 496 3.08 16.58 -1.53
N PRO A 497 3.48 17.78 -1.99
CA PRO A 497 4.78 17.99 -2.61
C PRO A 497 5.90 17.95 -1.55
N LYS A 498 7.08 17.45 -1.93
CA LYS A 498 8.31 17.77 -1.21
C LYS A 498 8.87 19.03 -1.87
N THR A 499 8.70 20.19 -1.26
CA THR A 499 9.40 21.41 -1.66
C THR A 499 10.66 21.53 -0.82
N SER A 500 11.82 21.58 -1.47
CA SER A 500 12.94 22.32 -0.91
C SER A 500 13.70 22.97 -2.05
N SER A 501 13.67 24.29 -2.05
CA SER A 501 14.67 25.15 -2.68
C SER A 501 16.06 24.74 -2.20
N GLY A 502 16.73 23.89 -2.97
CA GLY A 502 18.09 23.42 -2.65
C GLY A 502 18.31 21.97 -3.02
N VAL A 503 18.88 21.76 -4.22
CA VAL A 503 19.64 20.58 -4.65
C VAL A 503 18.87 19.26 -4.89
N SER A 504 18.89 18.87 -6.18
CA SER A 504 18.68 17.54 -6.79
C SER A 504 17.23 17.05 -7.06
N ALA A 505 17.02 16.71 -8.32
CA ALA A 505 15.76 16.41 -8.98
C ALA A 505 15.24 14.97 -8.74
N ASP A 506 15.02 14.58 -7.49
CA ASP A 506 14.20 13.39 -7.17
C ASP A 506 12.95 13.83 -6.38
N GLY A 507 12.05 14.55 -7.07
CA GLY A 507 10.81 15.15 -6.55
C GLY A 507 9.73 14.12 -6.19
N ARG A 508 10.02 13.23 -5.22
CA ARG A 508 9.06 12.21 -4.76
C ARG A 508 8.10 12.81 -3.74
N ASN A 509 6.85 13.03 -4.16
CA ASN A 509 5.72 13.43 -3.31
C ASN A 509 5.43 12.40 -2.19
N GLY A 510 5.09 12.83 -0.98
CA GLY A 510 4.58 11.93 0.07
C GLY A 510 3.07 11.68 -0.06
N ASN A 511 2.54 10.73 0.71
CA ASN A 511 1.11 10.42 0.79
C ASN A 511 0.60 10.56 2.23
N ILE A 512 -0.57 11.16 2.40
CA ILE A 512 -1.32 11.15 3.66
C ILE A 512 -2.69 10.55 3.35
N GLY A 513 -3.14 9.62 4.19
CA GLY A 513 -4.45 8.99 4.09
C GLY A 513 -5.08 8.92 5.46
N ILE A 514 -6.38 9.22 5.54
CA ILE A 514 -7.16 9.17 6.77
C ILE A 514 -8.45 8.40 6.46
N GLN A 515 -8.72 7.36 7.24
CA GLN A 515 -9.89 6.53 7.17
C GLN A 515 -10.66 6.60 8.49
N LEU A 516 -11.98 6.81 8.40
CA LEU A 516 -12.89 6.64 9.53
C LEU A 516 -13.75 5.40 9.30
N THR A 517 -13.91 4.59 10.34
CA THR A 517 -14.72 3.36 10.32
C THR A 517 -15.63 3.33 11.53
N SER A 518 -16.92 3.07 11.32
CA SER A 518 -17.90 2.88 12.40
C SER A 518 -17.98 1.39 12.78
N ASN A 519 -17.86 1.09 14.07
CA ASN A 519 -18.04 -0.27 14.59
C ASN A 519 -18.47 -0.22 16.06
N GLY A 520 -19.41 -1.09 16.46
CA GLY A 520 -19.82 -1.23 17.86
C GLY A 520 -20.29 0.06 18.55
N GLY A 521 -20.90 0.99 17.81
CA GLY A 521 -21.34 2.28 18.34
C GLY A 521 -20.24 3.33 18.56
N ASN A 522 -19.01 3.04 18.12
CA ASN A 522 -17.87 3.97 18.18
C ASN A 522 -17.35 4.28 16.77
N LEU A 523 -16.59 5.37 16.67
CA LEU A 523 -15.89 5.77 15.46
C LEU A 523 -14.39 5.58 15.65
N TYR A 524 -13.78 4.83 14.75
CA TYR A 524 -12.35 4.56 14.73
C TYR A 524 -11.70 5.40 13.63
N ALA A 525 -10.50 5.90 13.90
CA ALA A 525 -9.69 6.63 12.94
C ALA A 525 -8.38 5.90 12.70
N ASN A 526 -8.11 5.59 11.43
CA ASN A 526 -6.81 5.12 10.97
C ASN A 526 -6.21 6.19 10.07
N ALA A 527 -4.93 6.51 10.26
CA ALA A 527 -4.22 7.37 9.33
C ALA A 527 -2.84 6.79 8.99
N VAL A 528 -2.39 7.06 7.77
CA VAL A 528 -1.08 6.65 7.27
C VAL A 528 -0.42 7.88 6.67
N VAL A 529 0.78 8.20 7.15
CA VAL A 529 1.63 9.24 6.59
C VAL A 529 2.89 8.58 6.05
N GLN A 530 2.98 8.51 4.73
CA GLN A 530 4.09 7.91 3.99
C GLN A 530 4.97 9.02 3.41
N ILE A 531 6.17 9.17 3.96
CA ILE A 531 7.05 10.31 3.70
C ILE A 531 7.92 10.10 2.45
N LYS A 532 8.39 8.88 2.23
CA LYS A 532 8.85 8.40 0.92
C LYS A 532 7.95 7.23 0.53
N PRO A 533 7.45 7.16 -0.71
CA PRO A 533 6.96 5.88 -1.19
C PRO A 533 8.11 4.89 -1.02
N VAL A 534 7.88 3.79 -0.27
CA VAL A 534 8.76 2.61 -0.29
C VAL A 534 9.11 2.41 -1.75
N SER A 535 10.39 2.42 -2.10
CA SER A 535 10.93 2.59 -3.45
C SER A 535 10.18 1.74 -4.48
N SER A 536 9.03 2.24 -4.93
CA SER A 536 8.28 1.72 -6.04
C SER A 536 8.91 2.46 -7.20
N TYR A 537 9.91 1.79 -7.75
CA TYR A 537 10.57 2.13 -9.00
C TYR A 537 9.58 2.78 -9.96
N LYS A 538 10.03 3.82 -10.69
CA LYS A 538 9.19 4.52 -11.69
C LYS A 538 8.35 3.47 -12.41
N PRO A 539 7.00 3.54 -12.34
CA PRO A 539 6.15 2.52 -12.95
C PRO A 539 6.56 2.34 -14.40
N LEU A 540 6.72 1.09 -14.83
CA LEU A 540 7.00 0.79 -16.22
C LEU A 540 5.87 1.36 -17.10
N ASP A 541 6.24 1.90 -18.26
CA ASP A 541 5.26 2.44 -19.19
C ASP A 541 4.35 1.29 -19.65
N THR A 542 3.05 1.39 -19.34
CA THR A 542 2.09 0.31 -19.59
C THR A 542 1.49 0.47 -20.98
N ILE A 543 1.62 -0.55 -21.84
CA ILE A 543 0.98 -0.61 -23.15
C ILE A 543 -0.53 -0.81 -22.98
N TRP A 544 -0.90 -1.82 -22.18
CA TRP A 544 -2.28 -2.12 -21.84
C TRP A 544 -2.34 -2.95 -20.55
N LYS A 545 -3.52 -2.92 -19.93
CA LYS A 545 -3.89 -3.70 -18.75
C LYS A 545 -5.25 -4.34 -19.00
N SER A 546 -5.42 -5.60 -18.64
CA SER A 546 -6.65 -6.34 -18.88
C SER A 546 -7.01 -7.20 -17.67
N SER A 547 -8.30 -7.29 -17.33
CA SER A 547 -8.80 -8.22 -16.30
C SER A 547 -9.67 -9.29 -16.94
N ILE A 548 -9.69 -10.46 -16.30
CA ILE A 548 -10.52 -11.60 -16.72
C ILE A 548 -11.58 -11.79 -15.64
N ASP A 549 -12.69 -11.04 -15.73
CA ASP A 549 -13.78 -11.03 -14.74
C ASP A 549 -13.29 -10.85 -13.29
N ASN A 550 -12.16 -10.16 -13.09
CA ASN A 550 -11.46 -10.01 -11.82
C ASN A 550 -10.99 -11.32 -11.16
N ALA A 551 -10.93 -12.44 -11.89
CA ALA A 551 -10.36 -13.69 -11.40
C ALA A 551 -8.84 -13.60 -11.25
N LEU A 552 -8.29 -14.30 -10.23
CA LEU A 552 -6.85 -14.37 -9.99
C LEU A 552 -6.17 -15.13 -11.13
N ILE A 553 -5.15 -14.51 -11.74
CA ILE A 553 -4.40 -15.11 -12.84
C ILE A 553 -3.24 -15.94 -12.28
N THR A 554 -3.19 -17.22 -12.64
CA THR A 554 -2.19 -18.18 -12.13
C THR A 554 -1.18 -18.61 -13.17
N LYS A 555 -1.52 -18.60 -14.47
CA LYS A 555 -0.58 -18.89 -15.57
C LYS A 555 -0.85 -18.05 -16.81
N VAL A 556 0.23 -17.72 -17.52
CA VAL A 556 0.18 -16.98 -18.80
C VAL A 556 1.01 -17.72 -19.85
N PHE A 557 0.44 -17.90 -21.04
CA PHE A 557 1.07 -18.61 -22.14
C PHE A 557 1.08 -17.74 -23.41
N ARG A 558 2.24 -17.65 -24.06
CA ARG A 558 2.35 -17.09 -25.42
C ARG A 558 1.87 -18.14 -26.41
N VAL A 559 0.93 -17.77 -27.27
CA VAL A 559 0.42 -18.61 -28.35
C VAL A 559 0.44 -17.86 -29.68
N VAL A 560 0.37 -18.58 -30.80
CA VAL A 560 0.36 -18.00 -32.14
C VAL A 560 -1.01 -18.17 -32.77
N ASN A 561 -1.51 -17.08 -33.34
CA ASN A 561 -2.66 -17.10 -34.22
C ASN A 561 -2.24 -17.71 -35.56
N HIS A 562 -2.71 -18.91 -35.88
CA HIS A 562 -2.32 -19.61 -37.10
C HIS A 562 -2.81 -18.93 -38.39
N ILE A 563 -3.78 -18.01 -38.31
CA ILE A 563 -4.31 -17.24 -39.44
C ILE A 563 -3.42 -16.01 -39.68
N THR A 564 -3.25 -15.16 -38.67
CA THR A 564 -2.54 -13.87 -38.82
C THR A 564 -1.03 -13.98 -38.58
N LYS A 565 -0.57 -15.12 -38.05
CA LYS A 565 0.79 -15.36 -37.56
C LYS A 565 1.24 -14.43 -36.42
N ARG A 566 0.33 -13.61 -35.90
CA ARG A 566 0.57 -12.74 -34.75
C ARG A 566 0.45 -13.52 -33.45
N GLU A 567 1.06 -12.98 -32.40
CA GLU A 567 0.99 -13.54 -31.06
C GLU A 567 -0.38 -13.28 -30.43
N GLU A 568 -0.80 -14.18 -29.56
CA GLU A 568 -1.95 -14.05 -28.67
C GLU A 568 -1.53 -14.59 -27.30
N PHE A 569 -2.31 -14.28 -26.27
CA PHE A 569 -1.99 -14.66 -24.89
C PHE A 569 -3.11 -15.51 -24.32
N LEU A 570 -2.76 -16.69 -23.87
CA LEU A 570 -3.69 -17.62 -23.26
C LEU A 570 -3.44 -17.58 -21.75
N VAL A 571 -4.48 -17.36 -20.97
CA VAL A 571 -4.40 -17.10 -19.53
C VAL A 571 -5.24 -18.11 -18.80
N LEU A 572 -4.70 -18.68 -17.73
CA LEU A 572 -5.41 -19.57 -16.81
C LEU A 572 -5.61 -18.84 -15.48
N CYS A 573 -6.84 -18.83 -15.01
CA CYS A 573 -7.24 -18.31 -13.72
C CYS A 573 -7.35 -19.42 -12.67
N GLU A 574 -7.34 -19.04 -11.39
CA GLU A 574 -7.45 -19.95 -10.25
C GLU A 574 -8.74 -20.79 -10.26
N ASP A 575 -9.84 -20.23 -10.76
CA ASP A 575 -11.15 -20.88 -10.87
C ASP A 575 -11.29 -21.85 -12.08
N ASN A 576 -10.15 -22.17 -12.71
CA ASN A 576 -10.01 -22.92 -13.97
C ASN A 576 -10.63 -22.22 -15.20
N THR A 577 -10.85 -20.90 -15.14
CA THR A 577 -11.22 -20.13 -16.33
C THR A 577 -10.01 -19.96 -17.25
N LEU A 578 -10.16 -20.38 -18.50
CA LEU A 578 -9.20 -20.21 -19.58
C LEU A 578 -9.66 -19.07 -20.48
N ALA A 579 -8.80 -18.07 -20.71
CA ALA A 579 -9.11 -16.94 -21.56
C ALA A 579 -8.05 -16.76 -22.67
N LEU A 580 -8.50 -16.41 -23.87
CA LEU A 580 -7.61 -15.99 -24.95
C LEU A 580 -7.69 -14.47 -25.12
N LEU A 581 -6.55 -13.81 -25.15
CA LEU A 581 -6.40 -12.38 -25.37
C LEU A 581 -5.61 -12.13 -26.65
N ASN A 582 -5.96 -11.07 -27.38
CA ASN A 582 -5.16 -10.61 -28.50
C ASN A 582 -3.97 -9.73 -28.05
N LEU A 583 -3.17 -9.25 -29.02
CA LEU A 583 -2.04 -8.35 -28.76
C LEU A 583 -2.39 -7.03 -28.05
N SER A 584 -3.63 -6.57 -28.10
CA SER A 584 -4.09 -5.32 -27.47
C SER A 584 -4.67 -5.55 -26.07
N GLY A 585 -4.58 -6.77 -25.53
CA GLY A 585 -5.17 -7.11 -24.23
C GLY A 585 -6.69 -7.33 -24.26
N LYS A 586 -7.32 -7.36 -25.44
CA LYS A 586 -8.75 -7.65 -25.56
C LYS A 586 -8.99 -9.15 -25.41
N VAL A 587 -9.87 -9.52 -24.48
CA VAL A 587 -10.36 -10.89 -24.33
C VAL A 587 -11.20 -11.26 -25.56
N LEU A 588 -10.80 -12.34 -26.23
CA LEU A 588 -11.46 -12.89 -27.42
C LEU A 588 -12.55 -13.90 -27.05
N TRP A 589 -12.25 -14.79 -26.10
CA TRP A 589 -13.20 -15.74 -25.52
C TRP A 589 -12.72 -16.22 -24.16
N LYS A 590 -13.63 -16.83 -23.40
CA LYS A 590 -13.40 -17.50 -22.12
C LYS A 590 -14.06 -18.87 -22.12
N ALA A 591 -13.42 -19.86 -21.51
CA ALA A 591 -13.96 -21.20 -21.33
C ALA A 591 -13.53 -21.74 -19.96
N ARG A 592 -14.48 -22.25 -19.17
CA ARG A 592 -14.16 -22.88 -17.88
C ARG A 592 -13.81 -24.34 -18.08
N LEU A 593 -12.64 -24.75 -17.57
CA LEU A 593 -12.20 -26.14 -17.65
C LEU A 593 -12.75 -26.95 -16.46
N PRO A 594 -13.20 -28.19 -16.67
CA PRO A 594 -13.74 -29.04 -15.60
C PRO A 594 -12.70 -29.42 -14.54
N GLU A 595 -11.45 -29.61 -14.95
CA GLU A 595 -10.33 -29.99 -14.11
C GLU A 595 -9.16 -29.01 -14.27
N THR A 596 -8.37 -28.86 -13.22
CA THR A 596 -7.20 -27.98 -13.22
C THR A 596 -6.13 -28.47 -14.20
N PRO A 597 -5.69 -27.62 -15.15
CA PRO A 597 -4.64 -27.98 -16.08
C PRO A 597 -3.28 -28.24 -15.41
N VAL A 598 -2.66 -29.36 -15.78
CA VAL A 598 -1.29 -29.72 -15.43
C VAL A 598 -0.35 -29.41 -16.59
N GLY A 599 0.81 -28.84 -16.25
CA GLY A 599 1.84 -28.51 -17.25
C GLY A 599 1.54 -27.32 -18.15
N LYS A 600 2.23 -27.29 -19.30
CA LYS A 600 2.14 -26.28 -20.36
C LYS A 600 1.04 -26.61 -21.37
N ILE A 601 0.31 -25.58 -21.79
CA ILE A 601 -0.66 -25.69 -22.90
C ILE A 601 0.09 -25.72 -24.22
N GLN A 602 -0.16 -26.74 -25.04
CA GLN A 602 0.54 -26.96 -26.31
C GLN A 602 -0.35 -26.60 -27.50
N GLN A 603 0.22 -25.98 -28.53
CA GLN A 603 -0.48 -25.79 -29.81
C GLN A 603 -0.14 -26.91 -30.79
N ILE A 604 -1.15 -27.65 -31.23
CA ILE A 604 -0.99 -28.73 -32.22
C ILE A 604 -1.87 -28.48 -33.46
N ASP A 605 -1.44 -28.98 -34.61
CA ASP A 605 -2.24 -29.04 -35.84
C ASP A 605 -2.87 -30.44 -35.93
N PHE A 606 -3.96 -30.63 -35.18
CA PHE A 606 -4.62 -31.92 -35.03
C PHE A 606 -5.13 -32.46 -36.37
N TYR A 607 -5.67 -31.60 -37.23
CA TYR A 607 -6.27 -31.97 -38.52
C TYR A 607 -5.27 -31.99 -39.69
N ARG A 608 -4.01 -31.62 -39.47
CA ARG A 608 -2.99 -31.48 -40.53
C ARG A 608 -3.40 -30.49 -41.63
N ASN A 609 -4.06 -29.41 -41.24
CA ASN A 609 -4.59 -28.40 -42.15
C ASN A 609 -4.07 -26.99 -41.86
N ASN A 610 -2.96 -26.88 -41.10
CA ASN A 610 -2.34 -25.65 -40.61
C ASN A 610 -3.21 -24.84 -39.65
N LYS A 611 -4.33 -25.39 -39.16
CA LYS A 611 -5.11 -24.78 -38.09
C LYS A 611 -4.64 -25.35 -36.77
N LEU A 612 -4.24 -24.48 -35.85
CA LEU A 612 -3.76 -24.86 -34.53
C LEU A 612 -4.91 -24.95 -33.52
N GLN A 613 -4.83 -25.95 -32.65
CA GLN A 613 -5.70 -26.17 -31.49
C GLN A 613 -4.85 -26.19 -30.21
N TYR A 614 -5.47 -25.85 -29.09
CA TYR A 614 -4.88 -25.89 -27.76
C TYR A 614 -5.11 -27.27 -27.14
N LEU A 615 -4.04 -28.03 -27.01
CA LEU A 615 -4.00 -29.30 -26.30
C LEU A 615 -3.64 -29.04 -24.83
N ILE A 616 -4.54 -29.44 -23.94
CA ILE A 616 -4.48 -29.16 -22.50
C ILE A 616 -4.64 -30.48 -21.76
N PHE A 617 -3.84 -30.69 -20.71
CA PHE A 617 -3.92 -31.88 -19.88
C PHE A 617 -4.39 -31.53 -18.48
N SER A 618 -5.19 -32.41 -17.89
CA SER A 618 -5.41 -32.53 -16.45
C SER A 618 -4.74 -33.82 -15.97
N SER A 619 -4.83 -34.13 -14.68
CA SER A 619 -4.31 -35.41 -14.17
C SER A 619 -5.03 -36.62 -14.75
N THR A 620 -6.29 -36.49 -15.21
CA THR A 620 -7.09 -37.64 -15.68
C THR A 620 -7.52 -37.58 -17.14
N SER A 621 -7.46 -36.41 -17.77
CA SER A 621 -8.04 -36.18 -19.09
C SER A 621 -7.19 -35.23 -19.95
N MET A 622 -7.22 -35.42 -21.27
CA MET A 622 -6.71 -34.48 -22.27
C MET A 622 -7.88 -33.77 -22.98
N TYR A 623 -7.77 -32.45 -23.13
CA TYR A 623 -8.74 -31.57 -23.75
C TYR A 623 -8.15 -30.97 -25.01
N LEU A 624 -8.97 -30.78 -26.04
CA LEU A 624 -8.56 -30.10 -27.25
C LEU A 624 -9.58 -29.01 -27.59
N ILE A 625 -9.11 -27.76 -27.62
CA ILE A 625 -9.94 -26.58 -27.87
C ILE A 625 -9.42 -25.88 -29.12
N ASP A 626 -10.31 -25.50 -30.04
CA ASP A 626 -9.93 -24.74 -31.23
C ASP A 626 -9.58 -23.28 -30.89
N ARG A 627 -9.05 -22.52 -31.87
CA ARG A 627 -8.70 -21.10 -31.68
C ARG A 627 -9.90 -20.25 -31.23
N ASN A 628 -11.13 -20.64 -31.54
CA ASN A 628 -12.34 -19.89 -31.23
C ASN A 628 -12.93 -20.27 -29.86
N GLY A 629 -12.23 -21.09 -29.06
CA GLY A 629 -12.68 -21.51 -27.73
C GLY A 629 -13.68 -22.67 -27.76
N LYS A 630 -13.88 -23.32 -28.92
CA LYS A 630 -14.81 -24.44 -29.05
C LYS A 630 -14.09 -25.77 -28.80
N PRO A 631 -14.66 -26.70 -28.00
CA PRO A 631 -14.14 -28.05 -27.90
C PRO A 631 -14.11 -28.75 -29.26
N VAL A 632 -13.05 -29.50 -29.51
CA VAL A 632 -12.93 -30.34 -30.70
C VAL A 632 -13.72 -31.64 -30.52
N GLU A 633 -14.33 -32.15 -31.59
CA GLU A 633 -15.11 -33.39 -31.55
C GLU A 633 -14.31 -34.55 -30.92
N LYS A 634 -14.98 -35.37 -30.09
CA LYS A 634 -14.40 -36.51 -29.35
C LYS A 634 -13.45 -36.13 -28.20
N PHE A 635 -13.32 -34.85 -27.88
CA PHE A 635 -12.66 -34.37 -26.66
C PHE A 635 -13.70 -33.90 -25.62
N PRO A 636 -13.38 -34.02 -24.31
CA PRO A 636 -12.16 -34.56 -23.74
C PRO A 636 -11.98 -36.08 -23.92
N VAL A 637 -10.72 -36.53 -23.92
CA VAL A 637 -10.36 -37.95 -23.90
C VAL A 637 -9.76 -38.29 -22.54
N ARG A 638 -10.26 -39.34 -21.89
CA ARG A 638 -9.73 -39.82 -20.62
C ARG A 638 -8.37 -40.50 -20.83
N LEU A 639 -7.40 -40.19 -19.98
CA LEU A 639 -6.10 -40.85 -19.98
C LEU A 639 -6.26 -42.31 -19.52
N PRO A 640 -5.54 -43.27 -20.13
CA PRO A 640 -5.58 -44.67 -19.70
C PRO A 640 -5.24 -44.88 -18.22
N VAL A 641 -4.29 -44.09 -17.71
CA VAL A 641 -3.92 -44.01 -16.30
C VAL A 641 -3.75 -42.53 -15.95
N ALA A 642 -4.09 -42.13 -14.72
CA ALA A 642 -3.87 -40.75 -14.29
C ALA A 642 -2.38 -40.38 -14.38
N ALA A 643 -2.09 -39.18 -14.86
CA ALA A 643 -0.73 -38.67 -14.99
C ALA A 643 -0.17 -38.28 -13.62
N GLN A 644 0.98 -38.87 -13.28
CA GLN A 644 1.75 -38.52 -12.08
C GLN A 644 2.53 -37.20 -12.27
N ASN A 645 3.07 -36.99 -13.48
CA ASN A 645 3.85 -35.82 -13.85
C ASN A 645 3.25 -35.16 -15.11
N GLU A 646 3.70 -33.95 -15.44
CA GLU A 646 3.29 -33.22 -16.65
C GLU A 646 3.47 -34.06 -17.93
N PRO A 647 2.41 -34.26 -18.72
CA PRO A 647 2.53 -34.84 -20.06
C PRO A 647 3.28 -33.91 -21.02
N VAL A 648 4.15 -34.50 -21.83
CA VAL A 648 4.95 -33.79 -22.83
C VAL A 648 4.56 -34.21 -24.24
N VAL A 649 4.62 -33.27 -25.18
CA VAL A 649 4.17 -33.47 -26.57
C VAL A 649 5.34 -33.30 -27.52
N PHE A 650 5.56 -34.30 -28.37
CA PHE A 650 6.64 -34.30 -29.36
C PHE A 650 6.10 -34.44 -30.79
N ASP A 651 6.69 -33.71 -31.73
CA ASP A 651 6.50 -33.88 -33.18
C ASP A 651 7.88 -34.01 -33.84
N TYR A 652 8.49 -35.19 -33.69
CA TYR A 652 9.90 -35.43 -34.01
C TYR A 652 10.28 -35.04 -35.44
N GLU A 653 9.43 -35.38 -36.41
CA GLU A 653 9.70 -35.17 -37.84
C GLU A 653 8.96 -33.96 -38.42
N LYS A 654 8.28 -33.17 -37.58
CA LYS A 654 7.39 -32.07 -38.00
C LYS A 654 6.30 -32.51 -38.99
N LYS A 655 5.92 -33.79 -38.93
CA LYS A 655 4.89 -34.40 -39.78
C LYS A 655 3.51 -34.37 -39.10
N ARG A 656 3.40 -33.69 -37.95
CA ARG A 656 2.15 -33.61 -37.16
C ARG A 656 1.70 -35.01 -36.75
N ASP A 657 2.67 -35.85 -36.42
CA ASP A 657 2.49 -37.19 -35.86
C ASP A 657 2.87 -37.13 -34.39
N TYR A 658 2.00 -36.47 -33.61
CA TYR A 658 2.28 -36.14 -32.23
C TYR A 658 2.41 -37.38 -31.35
N ARG A 659 3.37 -37.34 -30.43
CA ARG A 659 3.59 -38.32 -29.38
C ARG A 659 3.44 -37.63 -28.03
N ILE A 660 2.49 -38.09 -27.25
CA ILE A 660 2.18 -37.57 -25.92
C ILE A 660 2.74 -38.57 -24.92
N ILE A 661 3.74 -38.17 -24.15
CA ILE A 661 4.44 -39.05 -23.22
C ILE A 661 4.24 -38.54 -21.80
N TYR A 662 3.89 -39.43 -20.89
CA TYR A 662 3.78 -39.13 -19.47
C TYR A 662 4.00 -40.38 -18.60
N ASN A 663 4.24 -40.15 -17.32
CA ASN A 663 4.32 -41.22 -16.32
C ASN A 663 2.97 -41.37 -15.63
N GLY A 664 2.42 -42.58 -15.65
CA GLY A 664 1.20 -42.92 -14.92
C GLY A 664 1.48 -43.07 -13.42
N ILE A 665 0.45 -42.87 -12.60
CA ILE A 665 0.51 -43.15 -11.15
C ILE A 665 0.86 -44.60 -10.79
N ASP A 666 0.76 -45.52 -11.76
CA ASP A 666 1.18 -46.91 -11.66
C ASP A 666 2.69 -47.12 -11.93
N GLY A 667 3.45 -46.03 -12.15
CA GLY A 667 4.87 -46.04 -12.44
C GLY A 667 5.23 -46.45 -13.88
N LYS A 668 4.24 -46.56 -14.78
CA LYS A 668 4.49 -46.89 -16.19
C LYS A 668 4.59 -45.64 -17.05
N MET A 669 5.52 -45.68 -18.00
CA MET A 669 5.63 -44.67 -19.07
C MET A 669 4.62 -44.97 -20.17
N ILE A 670 3.72 -44.03 -20.43
CA ILE A 670 2.64 -44.15 -21.41
C ILE A 670 2.94 -43.21 -22.58
N CYS A 671 2.80 -43.73 -23.80
CA CYS A 671 2.94 -42.98 -25.04
C CYS A 671 1.64 -43.06 -25.84
N LEU A 672 0.98 -41.92 -26.02
CA LEU A 672 -0.28 -41.78 -26.75
C LEU A 672 -0.08 -41.02 -28.06
N ASP A 673 -0.94 -41.30 -29.03
CA ASP A 673 -1.11 -40.48 -30.22
C ASP A 673 -1.98 -39.25 -29.92
N LYS A 674 -2.16 -38.39 -30.93
CA LYS A 674 -3.00 -37.19 -30.81
C LYS A 674 -4.48 -37.46 -30.47
N TYR A 675 -4.97 -38.69 -30.64
CA TYR A 675 -6.34 -39.11 -30.30
C TYR A 675 -6.44 -39.71 -28.90
N GLY A 676 -5.35 -39.74 -28.13
CA GLY A 676 -5.28 -40.36 -26.80
C GLY A 676 -5.19 -41.88 -26.83
N LYS A 677 -4.86 -42.49 -27.98
CA LYS A 677 -4.70 -43.94 -28.11
C LYS A 677 -3.24 -44.35 -27.90
N PRO A 678 -2.96 -45.49 -27.26
CA PRO A 678 -1.60 -46.03 -27.16
C PRO A 678 -0.93 -46.19 -28.53
N VAL A 679 0.33 -45.77 -28.63
CA VAL A 679 1.10 -45.85 -29.88
C VAL A 679 1.61 -47.28 -30.10
N ASN A 680 1.30 -47.85 -31.27
CA ASN A 680 1.82 -49.15 -31.68
C ASN A 680 3.35 -49.13 -31.81
N GLY A 681 4.03 -50.09 -31.21
CA GLY A 681 5.50 -50.20 -31.23
C GLY A 681 6.23 -49.40 -30.15
N TRP A 682 5.51 -48.78 -29.21
CA TRP A 682 6.09 -48.26 -27.97
C TRP A 682 6.51 -49.41 -27.06
N ILE A 683 7.79 -49.46 -26.71
CA ILE A 683 8.39 -50.47 -25.84
C ILE A 683 8.36 -49.92 -24.41
N SER A 684 7.59 -50.55 -23.53
CA SER A 684 7.65 -50.29 -22.09
C SER A 684 8.85 -51.05 -21.50
N ALA A 685 10.06 -50.59 -21.77
CA ALA A 685 11.29 -51.38 -21.61
C ALA A 685 11.80 -51.57 -20.16
N ILE A 686 11.02 -51.23 -19.12
CA ILE A 686 11.56 -51.14 -17.75
C ILE A 686 10.52 -51.61 -16.72
N PRO A 687 10.90 -52.29 -15.61
CA PRO A 687 10.05 -52.40 -14.43
C PRO A 687 9.54 -51.02 -13.98
N PRO A 688 8.46 -50.93 -13.17
CA PRO A 688 7.90 -49.65 -12.73
C PRO A 688 9.00 -48.74 -12.19
N LEU A 689 9.28 -47.67 -12.92
CA LEU A 689 10.25 -46.65 -12.53
C LEU A 689 9.46 -45.50 -11.97
N ARG A 690 9.78 -45.12 -10.73
CA ARG A 690 9.18 -43.93 -10.14
C ARG A 690 9.88 -42.70 -10.73
N ALA A 691 9.35 -42.20 -11.84
CA ALA A 691 9.80 -40.93 -12.40
C ALA A 691 9.44 -39.78 -11.45
N ILE A 692 10.42 -38.93 -11.16
CA ILE A 692 10.28 -37.82 -10.19
C ILE A 692 10.08 -36.46 -10.86
N GLY A 693 9.94 -36.44 -12.18
CA GLY A 693 9.72 -35.22 -12.97
C GLY A 693 9.28 -35.51 -14.42
N PRO A 694 9.08 -34.46 -15.23
CA PRO A 694 8.68 -34.60 -16.63
C PRO A 694 9.82 -35.15 -17.51
N VAL A 695 9.45 -35.85 -18.58
CA VAL A 695 10.39 -36.37 -19.59
C VAL A 695 10.93 -35.22 -20.44
N GLN A 696 12.24 -35.19 -20.67
CA GLN A 696 12.89 -34.17 -21.51
C GLN A 696 13.40 -34.79 -22.81
N TYR A 697 13.32 -34.04 -23.91
CA TYR A 697 13.78 -34.50 -25.21
C TYR A 697 15.02 -33.75 -25.66
N PHE A 698 16.01 -34.50 -26.12
CA PHE A 698 17.23 -33.99 -26.70
C PHE A 698 17.56 -34.70 -28.00
N MET A 699 18.21 -33.97 -28.92
CA MET A 699 18.80 -34.53 -30.12
C MET A 699 20.31 -34.28 -30.09
N SER A 700 21.08 -35.36 -30.05
CA SER A 700 22.54 -35.34 -30.04
C SER A 700 23.07 -36.31 -31.10
N VAL A 701 23.94 -35.82 -32.00
CA VAL A 701 24.53 -36.61 -33.09
C VAL A 701 23.48 -37.42 -33.89
N ASN A 702 22.38 -36.75 -34.30
CA ASN A 702 21.24 -37.35 -35.03
C ASN A 702 20.49 -38.48 -34.29
N LEU A 703 20.73 -38.66 -32.99
CA LEU A 703 20.02 -39.61 -32.14
C LEU A 703 19.09 -38.88 -31.18
N ASP A 704 17.87 -39.39 -31.04
CA ASP A 704 16.90 -38.94 -30.04
C ASP A 704 17.21 -39.51 -28.67
N TYR A 705 17.09 -38.67 -27.65
CA TYR A 705 17.20 -39.03 -26.25
C TYR A 705 15.99 -38.50 -25.50
N LEU A 706 15.19 -39.39 -24.93
CA LEU A 706 14.15 -39.08 -23.95
C LEU A 706 14.76 -39.30 -22.56
N ALA A 707 15.16 -38.21 -21.91
CA ALA A 707 15.74 -38.25 -20.58
C ALA A 707 14.62 -38.29 -19.53
N VAL A 708 14.64 -39.34 -18.70
CA VAL A 708 13.66 -39.58 -17.65
C VAL A 708 14.36 -39.47 -16.30
N PRO A 709 13.98 -38.50 -15.45
CA PRO A 709 14.50 -38.41 -14.09
C PRO A 709 13.78 -39.43 -13.20
N THR A 710 14.53 -40.34 -12.58
CA THR A 710 13.97 -41.35 -11.66
C THR A 710 14.58 -41.22 -10.27
N ASP A 711 13.95 -41.84 -9.29
CA ASP A 711 14.48 -42.00 -7.93
C ASP A 711 15.80 -42.80 -7.86
N LYS A 712 16.20 -43.46 -8.96
CA LYS A 712 17.47 -44.20 -9.11
C LYS A 712 18.46 -43.53 -10.07
N GLY A 713 18.12 -42.35 -10.59
CA GLY A 713 18.95 -41.61 -11.53
C GLY A 713 18.32 -41.38 -12.90
N TRP A 714 19.12 -40.84 -13.82
CA TRP A 714 18.68 -40.58 -15.19
C TRP A 714 18.68 -41.86 -16.03
N ILE A 715 17.61 -42.03 -16.80
CA ILE A 715 17.55 -43.05 -17.85
C ILE A 715 17.25 -42.35 -19.16
N PHE A 716 18.00 -42.70 -20.21
CA PHE A 716 17.80 -42.13 -21.54
C PHE A 716 17.21 -43.19 -22.45
N LEU A 717 16.04 -42.90 -23.01
CA LEU A 717 15.33 -43.77 -23.94
C LEU A 717 15.44 -43.24 -25.37
N ASN A 718 15.24 -44.13 -26.33
CA ASN A 718 14.99 -43.73 -27.71
C ASN A 718 13.50 -43.35 -27.91
N ARG A 719 13.16 -42.81 -29.09
CA ARG A 719 11.78 -42.42 -29.44
C ARG A 719 10.73 -43.55 -29.42
N ARG A 720 11.16 -44.82 -29.31
CA ARG A 720 10.29 -46.00 -29.18
C ARG A 720 10.19 -46.50 -27.73
N GLY A 721 10.77 -45.80 -26.75
CA GLY A 721 10.72 -46.18 -25.33
C GLY A 721 11.76 -47.23 -24.92
N GLY A 722 12.57 -47.72 -25.85
CA GLY A 722 13.68 -48.62 -25.54
C GLY A 722 14.84 -47.87 -24.89
N VAL A 723 15.52 -48.50 -23.92
CA VAL A 723 16.73 -47.94 -23.30
C VAL A 723 17.77 -47.65 -24.38
N ARG A 724 18.24 -46.40 -24.42
CA ARG A 724 19.28 -45.93 -25.34
C ARG A 724 20.62 -45.81 -24.65
N MET A 725 20.63 -45.25 -23.45
CA MET A 725 21.82 -45.06 -22.65
C MET A 725 21.46 -45.03 -21.17
N GLN A 726 22.29 -45.68 -20.37
CA GLN A 726 22.31 -45.53 -18.91
C GLN A 726 23.64 -44.90 -18.51
N PRO A 727 23.63 -43.83 -17.70
CA PRO A 727 24.87 -43.25 -17.17
C PRO A 727 25.66 -44.29 -16.38
N GLN A 728 26.99 -44.29 -16.53
CA GLN A 728 27.89 -45.20 -15.82
C GLN A 728 28.08 -44.85 -14.33
N CYS A 729 27.52 -43.73 -13.88
CA CYS A 729 27.61 -43.21 -12.54
C CYS A 729 26.19 -43.04 -11.97
N SER A 730 26.04 -43.28 -10.67
CA SER A 730 24.77 -43.09 -9.98
C SER A 730 24.67 -41.65 -9.48
N PHE A 731 23.67 -40.92 -9.95
CA PHE A 731 23.31 -39.57 -9.48
C PHE A 731 21.83 -39.56 -9.11
N PHE A 732 21.45 -38.84 -8.05
CA PHE A 732 20.05 -38.63 -7.71
C PHE A 732 19.60 -37.27 -8.26
N PRO A 733 18.83 -37.21 -9.36
CA PRO A 733 18.45 -35.94 -9.97
C PRO A 733 17.70 -35.05 -8.99
N SER A 734 18.04 -33.76 -8.98
CA SER A 734 17.18 -32.74 -8.38
C SER A 734 15.93 -32.51 -9.23
N ALA A 735 15.00 -31.67 -8.75
CA ALA A 735 13.85 -31.22 -9.53
C ALA A 735 14.21 -30.29 -10.70
N ASN A 736 15.49 -29.91 -10.85
CA ASN A 736 15.94 -29.02 -11.91
C ASN A 736 15.99 -29.69 -13.28
N PRO A 737 15.83 -28.93 -14.38
CA PRO A 737 15.96 -29.45 -15.73
C PRO A 737 17.37 -29.97 -16.04
N LEU A 738 17.44 -30.88 -17.03
CA LEU A 738 18.68 -31.30 -17.66
C LEU A 738 18.91 -30.42 -18.91
N PHE A 739 20.16 -30.13 -19.23
CA PHE A 739 20.51 -29.32 -20.39
C PHE A 739 21.45 -30.09 -21.30
N LEU A 740 21.41 -29.84 -22.61
CA LEU A 740 22.35 -30.40 -23.58
C LEU A 740 23.35 -29.31 -23.98
N TRP A 741 24.60 -29.47 -23.54
CA TRP A 741 25.71 -28.63 -23.92
C TRP A 741 26.38 -29.17 -25.18
N LYS A 742 26.24 -28.44 -26.30
CA LYS A 742 26.86 -28.78 -27.57
C LYS A 742 28.25 -28.18 -27.66
N ARG A 743 29.26 -29.00 -27.97
CA ARG A 743 30.65 -28.56 -28.07
C ARG A 743 31.37 -29.19 -29.26
N PRO A 744 32.40 -28.53 -29.80
CA PRO A 744 33.30 -29.16 -30.78
C PRO A 744 33.93 -30.47 -30.28
N THR A 745 34.17 -30.58 -28.97
CA THR A 745 34.75 -31.76 -28.30
C THR A 745 33.74 -32.87 -27.99
N GLY A 746 32.47 -32.68 -28.38
CA GLY A 746 31.37 -33.62 -28.15
C GLY A 746 30.36 -33.13 -27.12
N ASP A 747 29.10 -33.44 -27.41
CA ASP A 747 27.93 -33.09 -26.62
C ASP A 747 27.98 -33.68 -25.19
N GLN A 748 27.42 -32.95 -24.23
CA GLN A 748 27.24 -33.40 -22.85
C GLN A 748 25.90 -32.96 -22.30
N PHE A 749 25.24 -33.84 -21.55
CA PHE A 749 24.13 -33.48 -20.70
C PHE A 749 24.64 -32.93 -19.37
N VAL A 750 24.06 -31.82 -18.90
CA VAL A 750 24.47 -31.10 -17.69
C VAL A 750 23.26 -30.93 -16.77
N GLY A 751 23.43 -31.22 -15.48
CA GLY A 751 22.40 -30.98 -14.48
C GLY A 751 22.92 -31.10 -13.06
N THR A 752 22.02 -31.06 -12.08
CA THR A 752 22.38 -31.07 -10.65
C THR A 752 21.69 -32.16 -9.85
N ASP A 753 22.42 -32.77 -8.92
CA ASP A 753 21.87 -33.76 -8.01
C ASP A 753 21.13 -33.10 -6.82
N THR A 754 20.48 -33.90 -5.96
CA THR A 754 19.76 -33.42 -4.77
C THR A 754 20.67 -32.74 -3.73
N ALA A 755 21.98 -32.94 -3.80
CA ALA A 755 22.96 -32.28 -2.94
C ALA A 755 23.50 -30.98 -3.56
N GLY A 756 23.10 -30.64 -4.79
CA GLY A 756 23.53 -29.45 -5.51
C GLY A 756 24.85 -29.61 -6.27
N ASN A 757 25.38 -30.83 -6.42
CA ASN A 757 26.57 -31.06 -7.23
C ASN A 757 26.22 -31.08 -8.72
N LEU A 758 27.17 -30.66 -9.56
CA LEU A 758 27.04 -30.74 -11.00
C LEU A 758 27.42 -32.14 -11.47
N TYR A 759 26.66 -32.67 -12.41
CA TYR A 759 27.05 -33.87 -13.15
C TYR A 759 27.02 -33.60 -14.65
N PHE A 760 27.95 -34.26 -15.34
CA PHE A 760 28.09 -34.21 -16.79
C PHE A 760 27.99 -35.64 -17.33
N ILE A 761 27.12 -35.85 -18.31
CA ILE A 761 26.89 -37.17 -18.92
C ILE A 761 27.11 -37.05 -20.42
N ARG A 762 28.02 -37.85 -20.98
CA ARG A 762 28.22 -37.93 -22.44
C ARG A 762 27.18 -38.87 -23.06
N PRO A 763 26.84 -38.72 -24.34
CA PRO A 763 25.95 -39.64 -25.06
C PRO A 763 26.39 -41.12 -25.05
N ASN A 764 27.68 -41.40 -24.84
CA ASN A 764 28.22 -42.75 -24.68
C ASN A 764 28.05 -43.35 -23.27
N GLY A 765 27.41 -42.62 -22.34
CA GLY A 765 27.17 -43.04 -20.97
C GLY A 765 28.28 -42.71 -19.97
N GLN A 766 29.46 -42.27 -20.43
CA GLN A 766 30.52 -41.79 -19.55
C GLN A 766 30.05 -40.54 -18.81
N CYS A 767 30.33 -40.47 -17.52
CA CYS A 767 29.94 -39.34 -16.70
C CYS A 767 30.99 -39.01 -15.65
N TYR A 768 30.95 -37.78 -15.16
CA TYR A 768 31.72 -37.34 -14.01
C TYR A 768 30.90 -36.34 -13.20
N ARG A 769 31.27 -36.21 -11.92
CA ARG A 769 30.72 -35.23 -10.98
C ARG A 769 31.76 -34.15 -10.74
N GLU A 770 31.29 -32.92 -10.64
CA GLU A 770 32.09 -31.79 -10.16
C GLU A 770 31.51 -31.34 -8.82
N ASP A 771 32.27 -31.55 -7.75
CA ASP A 771 31.87 -31.14 -6.41
C ASP A 771 31.90 -29.61 -6.35
N THR A 772 30.75 -28.97 -6.13
CA THR A 772 30.66 -27.50 -6.14
C THR A 772 30.90 -26.87 -4.75
N SER A 773 31.73 -27.55 -3.95
CA SER A 773 31.95 -27.38 -2.50
C SER A 773 31.66 -26.00 -1.92
N ALA A 774 30.50 -25.88 -1.26
CA ALA A 774 30.32 -25.16 0.00
C ALA A 774 29.37 -26.00 0.88
N PRO A 775 29.80 -26.49 2.07
CA PRO A 775 28.94 -27.28 2.94
C PRO A 775 27.69 -26.49 3.36
N GLY A 776 26.48 -27.04 3.11
CA GLY A 776 25.20 -26.46 3.53
C GLY A 776 24.40 -25.69 2.47
N ASN A 777 24.84 -25.66 1.21
CA ASN A 777 24.29 -24.79 0.16
C ASN A 777 23.62 -25.56 -1.00
N THR A 778 22.49 -26.23 -0.75
CA THR A 778 21.67 -26.78 -1.85
C THR A 778 20.96 -25.64 -2.57
N HIS A 779 21.30 -25.39 -3.84
CA HIS A 779 20.55 -24.43 -4.66
C HIS A 779 19.16 -24.98 -4.97
N ARG A 780 18.15 -24.11 -4.93
CA ARG A 780 16.76 -24.46 -5.25
C ARG A 780 16.52 -24.51 -6.74
N VAL A 781 17.24 -23.68 -7.50
CA VAL A 781 17.07 -23.55 -8.96
C VAL A 781 18.43 -23.56 -9.65
N PHE A 782 18.51 -24.29 -10.76
CA PHE A 782 19.66 -24.37 -11.64
C PHE A 782 19.26 -24.01 -13.08
N LEU A 783 20.02 -23.12 -13.70
CA LEU A 783 19.90 -22.76 -15.12
C LEU A 783 21.27 -22.82 -15.78
N PHE A 784 21.34 -23.49 -16.93
CA PHE A 784 22.53 -23.52 -17.79
C PHE A 784 22.25 -22.76 -19.09
N SER A 785 23.19 -21.90 -19.51
CA SER A 785 23.13 -21.14 -20.76
C SER A 785 24.44 -21.27 -21.54
N ASP A 786 24.35 -21.71 -22.80
CA ASP A 786 25.51 -21.90 -23.70
C ASP A 786 25.75 -20.71 -24.66
N ASN A 787 25.03 -19.61 -24.49
CA ASN A 787 25.04 -18.48 -25.43
C ASN A 787 24.95 -17.13 -24.69
N THR A 788 25.90 -16.90 -23.78
CA THR A 788 26.00 -15.62 -23.04
C THR A 788 26.76 -14.56 -23.86
N GLN A 789 26.70 -13.31 -23.41
CA GLN A 789 27.30 -12.18 -24.12
C GLN A 789 28.83 -12.26 -24.19
N SER A 790 29.45 -13.01 -23.26
CA SER A 790 30.89 -13.30 -23.18
C SER A 790 31.34 -14.46 -24.09
N GLY A 791 30.39 -15.20 -24.69
CA GLY A 791 30.69 -16.39 -25.49
C GLY A 791 31.08 -17.63 -24.67
N SER A 792 31.04 -17.56 -23.33
CA SER A 792 31.25 -18.70 -22.43
C SER A 792 29.91 -19.36 -22.05
N SER A 793 29.96 -20.61 -21.60
CA SER A 793 28.78 -21.27 -21.02
C SER A 793 28.70 -20.97 -19.53
N GLU A 794 27.60 -20.38 -19.10
CA GLU A 794 27.37 -19.95 -17.71
C GLU A 794 26.28 -20.77 -17.03
N MET A 795 26.49 -20.98 -15.73
CA MET A 795 25.58 -21.68 -14.83
C MET A 795 25.12 -20.72 -13.75
N PHE A 796 23.80 -20.59 -13.60
CA PHE A 796 23.16 -19.78 -12.58
C PHE A 796 22.55 -20.68 -11.50
N PHE A 797 22.84 -20.35 -10.25
CA PHE A 797 22.36 -21.08 -9.08
C PHE A 797 21.58 -20.12 -8.17
N ILE A 798 20.32 -20.43 -7.88
CA ILE A 798 19.55 -19.69 -6.88
C ILE A 798 19.68 -20.38 -5.52
N GLN A 799 20.16 -19.63 -4.54
CA GLN A 799 20.27 -20.02 -3.14
C GLN A 799 19.55 -18.97 -2.30
N ASN A 800 18.32 -19.29 -1.87
CA ASN A 800 17.43 -18.38 -1.13
C ASN A 800 17.27 -17.02 -1.84
N ASP A 801 17.86 -15.96 -1.30
CA ASP A 801 17.79 -14.57 -1.77
C ASP A 801 18.90 -14.23 -2.77
N SER A 802 19.79 -15.18 -3.07
CA SER A 802 21.04 -14.96 -3.78
C SER A 802 21.09 -15.75 -5.09
N VAL A 803 21.62 -15.12 -6.14
CA VAL A 803 21.97 -15.75 -7.42
C VAL A 803 23.48 -15.81 -7.52
N LEU A 804 24.03 -17.01 -7.67
CA LEU A 804 25.44 -17.25 -7.97
C LEU A 804 25.60 -17.59 -9.45
N VAL A 805 26.68 -17.12 -10.06
CA VAL A 805 27.07 -17.48 -11.43
C VAL A 805 28.40 -18.22 -11.43
N GLN A 806 28.56 -19.17 -12.33
CA GLN A 806 29.78 -19.95 -12.53
C GLN A 806 29.99 -20.22 -14.02
N SER A 807 31.17 -19.93 -14.55
CA SER A 807 31.58 -20.49 -15.84
C SER A 807 32.10 -21.92 -15.63
N VAL A 808 31.94 -22.80 -16.61
CA VAL A 808 32.42 -24.19 -16.48
C VAL A 808 33.92 -24.22 -16.18
N GLY A 809 34.32 -24.87 -15.09
CA GLY A 809 35.73 -24.96 -14.63
C GLY A 809 36.26 -23.74 -13.88
N SER A 810 35.39 -22.78 -13.52
CA SER A 810 35.72 -21.60 -12.68
C SER A 810 35.01 -21.66 -11.33
N GLU A 811 35.42 -20.82 -10.37
CA GLU A 811 34.74 -20.70 -9.08
C GLU A 811 33.38 -19.98 -9.20
N LYS A 812 32.48 -20.26 -8.25
CA LYS A 812 31.19 -19.56 -8.13
C LYS A 812 31.41 -18.17 -7.57
N HIS A 813 30.72 -17.18 -8.13
CA HIS A 813 30.71 -15.81 -7.60
C HIS A 813 29.28 -15.29 -7.43
N LEU A 814 29.07 -14.42 -6.45
CA LEU A 814 27.78 -13.77 -6.22
C LEU A 814 27.47 -12.83 -7.40
N PHE A 815 26.38 -13.11 -8.10
CA PHE A 815 25.93 -12.33 -9.25
C PHE A 815 24.89 -11.28 -8.85
N PHE A 816 23.94 -11.68 -7.99
CA PHE A 816 22.86 -10.81 -7.55
C PHE A 816 22.33 -11.26 -6.18
N ARG A 817 21.82 -10.32 -5.38
CA ARG A 817 21.12 -10.60 -4.12
C ARG A 817 19.92 -9.67 -3.98
N THR A 818 18.77 -10.22 -3.59
CA THR A 818 17.56 -9.44 -3.29
C THR A 818 17.65 -8.78 -1.90
N ASP A 819 16.62 -8.05 -1.51
CA ASP A 819 16.44 -7.45 -0.18
C ASP A 819 15.95 -8.45 0.88
N GLY A 820 16.30 -9.73 0.75
CA GLY A 820 15.87 -10.83 1.63
C GLY A 820 14.69 -11.65 1.09
N SER A 821 14.16 -11.29 -0.08
CA SER A 821 13.10 -12.04 -0.76
C SER A 821 13.65 -13.37 -1.34
N VAL A 822 13.05 -14.50 -0.96
CA VAL A 822 13.44 -15.82 -1.47
C VAL A 822 13.05 -15.96 -2.95
N LEU A 823 14.04 -16.20 -3.79
CA LEU A 823 13.84 -16.42 -5.22
C LEU A 823 13.40 -17.87 -5.48
N SER A 824 12.36 -18.01 -6.29
CA SER A 824 11.76 -19.29 -6.67
C SER A 824 12.09 -19.71 -8.11
N GLY A 825 12.61 -18.79 -8.93
CA GLY A 825 13.04 -19.11 -10.29
C GLY A 825 13.70 -18.00 -11.06
N ILE A 826 14.20 -18.38 -12.23
CA ILE A 826 15.00 -17.56 -13.14
C ILE A 826 14.54 -17.76 -14.59
N LEU A 827 14.53 -16.66 -15.35
CA LEU A 827 14.22 -16.61 -16.77
C LEU A 827 15.34 -15.87 -17.49
N LEU A 828 15.86 -16.48 -18.55
CA LEU A 828 16.83 -15.82 -19.43
C LEU A 828 16.13 -15.33 -20.69
N TYR A 829 16.35 -14.06 -21.03
CA TYR A 829 15.84 -13.45 -22.25
C TYR A 829 16.96 -12.72 -22.99
N LYS A 830 17.14 -13.06 -24.27
CA LYS A 830 18.05 -12.36 -25.18
C LYS A 830 17.22 -11.53 -26.14
N ASN A 831 17.42 -10.21 -26.15
CA ASN A 831 16.68 -9.31 -27.03
C ASN A 831 17.24 -9.36 -28.47
N PRO A 832 16.54 -8.75 -29.46
CA PRO A 832 17.01 -8.69 -30.84
C PRO A 832 18.38 -7.99 -31.02
N ALA A 833 18.74 -7.07 -30.12
CA ALA A 833 20.05 -6.42 -30.11
C ALA A 833 21.18 -7.32 -29.55
N GLY A 834 20.84 -8.50 -29.04
CA GLY A 834 21.79 -9.47 -28.48
C GLY A 834 22.12 -9.26 -27.00
N GLU A 835 21.50 -8.29 -26.33
CA GLU A 835 21.61 -8.08 -24.89
C GLU A 835 20.87 -9.17 -24.12
N ILE A 836 21.41 -9.56 -22.97
CA ILE A 836 20.86 -10.61 -22.11
C ILE A 836 20.32 -10.01 -20.83
N PHE A 837 19.12 -10.45 -20.47
CA PHE A 837 18.43 -10.08 -19.25
C PHE A 837 18.03 -11.33 -18.48
N LEU A 838 18.13 -11.26 -17.16
CA LEU A 838 17.69 -12.30 -16.25
C LEU A 838 16.49 -11.79 -15.45
N GLY A 839 15.34 -12.42 -15.66
CA GLY A 839 14.16 -12.24 -14.83
C GLY A 839 14.24 -13.17 -13.62
N LEU A 840 14.22 -12.63 -12.42
CA LEU A 840 14.31 -13.36 -11.16
C LEU A 840 12.98 -13.19 -10.42
N TRP A 841 12.29 -14.29 -10.09
CA TRP A 841 10.94 -14.23 -9.51
C TRP A 841 10.87 -14.88 -8.14
N SER A 842 10.02 -14.32 -7.29
CA SER A 842 9.67 -14.80 -5.95
C SER A 842 8.16 -15.02 -5.85
N ASP A 843 7.75 -16.28 -5.59
CA ASP A 843 6.36 -16.65 -5.31
C ASP A 843 5.87 -16.12 -3.96
N GLU A 844 6.76 -16.05 -2.97
CA GLU A 844 6.38 -15.68 -1.60
C GLU A 844 5.89 -14.23 -1.51
N ASN A 845 6.54 -13.34 -2.27
CA ASN A 845 6.28 -11.91 -2.22
C ASN A 845 5.58 -11.39 -3.50
N ASP A 846 5.26 -12.25 -4.47
CA ASP A 846 4.76 -11.88 -5.80
C ASP A 846 5.64 -10.80 -6.47
N LEU A 847 6.96 -10.99 -6.49
CA LEU A 847 7.90 -10.01 -7.04
C LEU A 847 8.74 -10.57 -8.19
N LEU A 848 8.99 -9.73 -9.19
CA LEU A 848 9.89 -9.98 -10.30
C LEU A 848 10.96 -8.89 -10.37
N TRP A 849 12.23 -9.27 -10.29
CA TRP A 849 13.37 -8.43 -10.65
C TRP A 849 13.77 -8.74 -12.09
N VAL A 850 14.27 -7.73 -12.82
CA VAL A 850 15.02 -7.98 -14.05
C VAL A 850 16.38 -7.31 -13.94
N VAL A 851 17.43 -8.09 -14.17
CA VAL A 851 18.83 -7.63 -14.13
C VAL A 851 19.49 -7.82 -15.50
N ASN A 852 20.46 -6.97 -15.83
CA ASN A 852 21.29 -7.13 -17.03
C ASN A 852 22.39 -8.18 -16.81
N SER A 853 23.24 -8.41 -17.82
CA SER A 853 24.40 -9.31 -17.77
C SER A 853 25.46 -8.96 -16.72
N GLU A 854 25.41 -7.76 -16.13
CA GLU A 854 26.32 -7.32 -15.06
C GLU A 854 25.70 -7.50 -13.66
N GLY A 855 24.49 -8.06 -13.56
CA GLY A 855 23.76 -8.18 -12.30
C GLY A 855 23.08 -6.88 -11.83
N LYS A 856 23.09 -5.83 -12.65
CA LYS A 856 22.45 -4.54 -12.35
C LYS A 856 20.96 -4.59 -12.63
N ILE A 857 20.16 -4.22 -11.64
CA ILE A 857 18.69 -4.12 -11.75
C ILE A 857 18.31 -3.06 -12.79
N LEU A 858 17.39 -3.41 -13.69
CA LEU A 858 16.81 -2.48 -14.65
C LEU A 858 15.86 -1.49 -13.96
N LYS A 859 15.78 -0.29 -14.51
CA LYS A 859 14.88 0.75 -14.02
C LYS A 859 13.42 0.26 -14.11
N GLY A 860 12.67 0.42 -13.03
CA GLY A 860 11.27 -0.03 -12.96
C GLY A 860 11.06 -1.35 -12.20
N PHE A 861 12.13 -2.04 -11.79
CA PHE A 861 12.08 -3.33 -11.10
C PHE A 861 12.60 -3.29 -9.65
N PRO A 862 12.07 -4.13 -8.73
CA PRO A 862 11.07 -5.16 -8.97
C PRO A 862 9.66 -4.63 -9.25
N VAL A 863 8.88 -5.48 -9.93
CA VAL A 863 7.44 -5.29 -10.18
C VAL A 863 6.65 -6.43 -9.55
N THR A 864 5.40 -6.15 -9.17
CA THR A 864 4.49 -7.21 -8.72
C THR A 864 4.22 -8.20 -9.85
N CYS A 865 4.30 -9.49 -9.55
CA CYS A 865 4.17 -10.59 -10.49
C CYS A 865 3.66 -11.85 -9.78
N SER A 866 2.34 -12.10 -9.83
CA SER A 866 1.66 -13.22 -9.17
C SER A 866 1.64 -14.52 -9.99
N ALA A 867 2.21 -14.50 -11.18
CA ALA A 867 2.36 -15.67 -12.04
C ALA A 867 3.62 -15.51 -12.88
N MET A 868 4.21 -16.62 -13.31
CA MET A 868 5.41 -16.63 -14.15
C MET A 868 5.25 -15.68 -15.35
N PRO A 869 6.14 -14.68 -15.52
CA PRO A 869 5.99 -13.65 -16.54
C PRO A 869 6.44 -14.13 -17.92
N LEU A 870 6.10 -13.35 -18.96
CA LEU A 870 6.64 -13.51 -20.31
C LEU A 870 7.46 -12.27 -20.71
N LEU A 871 8.71 -12.49 -21.08
CA LEU A 871 9.55 -11.49 -21.73
C LEU A 871 9.41 -11.64 -23.25
N LEU A 872 9.01 -10.55 -23.92
CA LEU A 872 8.59 -10.54 -25.32
C LEU A 872 9.44 -9.55 -26.13
N PRO A 873 9.58 -9.75 -27.46
CA PRO A 873 10.25 -8.79 -28.32
C PRO A 873 9.70 -7.36 -28.19
N PRO A 874 10.56 -6.33 -28.32
CA PRO A 874 10.14 -4.93 -28.33
C PRO A 874 9.20 -4.62 -29.51
N VAL A 875 8.43 -3.54 -29.40
CA VAL A 875 7.53 -3.07 -30.47
C VAL A 875 8.20 -2.04 -31.35
N ASP A 876 9.02 -1.17 -30.74
CA ASP A 876 9.68 -0.04 -31.41
C ASP A 876 11.19 -0.06 -31.16
N ASP A 877 11.92 0.58 -32.07
CA ASP A 877 13.36 0.80 -31.93
C ASP A 877 13.66 1.66 -30.69
N GLY A 878 14.56 1.19 -29.84
CA GLY A 878 14.92 1.83 -28.56
C GLY A 878 14.30 1.19 -27.31
N GLN A 879 13.36 0.25 -27.45
CA GLN A 879 12.88 -0.57 -26.34
C GLN A 879 13.76 -1.82 -26.17
N LYS A 880 14.08 -2.20 -24.93
CA LYS A 880 14.82 -3.43 -24.66
C LYS A 880 13.94 -4.66 -24.91
N PHE A 881 12.74 -4.67 -24.33
CA PHE A 881 11.74 -5.73 -24.48
C PHE A 881 10.38 -5.29 -23.92
N ARG A 882 9.36 -6.12 -24.17
CA ARG A 882 8.06 -6.04 -23.51
C ARG A 882 7.97 -7.04 -22.38
N LEU A 883 7.38 -6.65 -21.26
CA LEU A 883 7.10 -7.54 -20.14
C LEU A 883 5.61 -7.75 -19.99
N LEU A 884 5.17 -9.01 -20.10
CA LEU A 884 3.82 -9.41 -19.76
C LEU A 884 3.82 -10.05 -18.37
N ALA A 885 3.17 -9.42 -17.40
CA ALA A 885 3.16 -9.86 -16.01
C ALA A 885 1.73 -9.85 -15.44
N ALA A 886 1.41 -10.89 -14.67
CA ALA A 886 0.17 -10.94 -13.91
C ALA A 886 0.34 -10.16 -12.59
N GLN A 887 -0.54 -9.21 -12.31
CA GLN A 887 -0.62 -8.48 -11.05
C GLN A 887 -1.94 -8.83 -10.39
N LYS A 888 -1.96 -9.94 -9.64
CA LYS A 888 -3.17 -10.56 -9.07
C LYS A 888 -4.19 -10.87 -10.18
N ASN A 889 -5.25 -10.07 -10.28
CA ASN A 889 -6.36 -10.25 -11.22
C ASN A 889 -6.20 -9.49 -12.54
N PHE A 890 -5.05 -8.83 -12.75
CA PHE A 890 -4.74 -8.11 -13.97
C PHE A 890 -3.59 -8.74 -14.73
N LEU A 891 -3.71 -8.82 -16.05
CA LEU A 891 -2.59 -9.02 -16.95
C LEU A 891 -2.13 -7.67 -17.49
N CYS A 892 -0.88 -7.32 -17.22
CA CYS A 892 -0.28 -6.06 -17.63
C CYS A 892 0.81 -6.30 -18.67
N ASN A 893 0.82 -5.49 -19.73
CA ASN A 893 1.88 -5.47 -20.74
C ASN A 893 2.66 -4.16 -20.62
N PHE A 894 3.94 -4.25 -20.30
CA PHE A 894 4.82 -3.12 -20.03
C PHE A 894 5.91 -2.98 -21.10
N ILE A 895 6.33 -1.74 -21.34
CA ILE A 895 7.54 -1.41 -22.09
C ILE A 895 8.71 -1.35 -21.11
N VAL A 896 9.81 -2.02 -21.45
CA VAL A 896 11.09 -1.91 -20.73
C VAL A 896 12.11 -1.21 -21.62
N GLN A 897 12.67 -0.11 -21.12
CA GLN A 897 13.65 0.75 -21.79
C GLN A 897 15.07 0.53 -21.27
#